data_AF-A0A8H7SJF6-F1
#
_entry.id   AF-A0A8H7SJF6-F1
#
_cell.length_a   1.000
_cell.length_b   1.000
_cell.length_c   1.000
_cell.angle_alpha   90.00
_cell.angle_beta   90.00
_cell.angle_gamma   90.00
#
_symmetry.space_group_name_H-M   'P 1'
#
loop_
_entity.id
_entity.type
_entity.pdbx_description
1 polymer ?
#
loop_
_entity_poly.entity_id
_entity_poly.type
_entity_poly.pdbx_seq_one_letter_code
_entity_poly.pdbx_strand_id
1 'polypeptide(L)'
;MTIHNLYIFDRHCQCIYFQKWTHSKSSNNATTTSSSNNGTSNNNSQLGNSNSRLGGLATSSRFSTSSAASSIAEQSSPNANSLIRSEDNHQTGITQQSGLAAGSVISIEEEAKLVYGVVLSLRNFVRKLSGNQDGFISYKTSTYRLHYYETPTGLKFVMNSDPNTESLRMVLKQIHIQLYVEFVVKNGLMRFDDTRWEISLVTAGLTALSGAAYYLSTDRDRFIEVFQEDQHPPYLALHPQRGGSKQLPVSNYYIDDTQEENKKPRLVIIGSGWGAVSVVKNLDKEKYNVTIISDNNYFLFTPLLPSATVGTLELRSLLEPVRKIASRVHAHFLEGRAVDIDLDYKYVEVHGCNEKENFYVPYDKLIVAVGATSMTHGVEGIEHTVRLKTIRDAIDIRRKIIENVEKACLPTTTPEERKRLLSFVVCGGGPTGVEFAAEVSDWVNEDLVEWFPKLIRKEISIHIIQSRDHILNTFDSKISDYAEKRFERDHINVITNSRVVPMTSFAKNLTEKLPVQAHKRVLTTDNFLKLQGLRDVYALGDCATIENPNLLQHIMEFIQEADTDKDGSIQFNEFLAICDTMRSRFPLTEQHLTHLEKMFIKYDTDKNGVLDIEELKIMLKDIDSKMTNLPATAQVASQQGQYLAKYLNNLENSKDELSTQTQVGPFRYSHLGTLAYLGNTAVGDFKWGYQMIGGLWALYLWRSIYWSEQVSMRTRLNLSMDWSKCAIWGRDISTV
;
A
#
# COMPACT_ATOMS: atom_id res chain seq x y z
N MET A 1 -28.56 11.52 43.21
CA MET A 1 -28.87 11.35 41.78
C MET A 1 -28.44 9.96 41.39
N THR A 2 -29.39 9.04 41.20
CA THR A 2 -29.08 7.68 40.77
C THR A 2 -29.32 7.57 39.28
N ILE A 3 -28.31 7.09 38.55
CA ILE A 3 -28.43 6.74 37.13
C ILE A 3 -28.68 5.23 37.08
N HIS A 4 -29.74 4.81 36.42
CA HIS A 4 -30.10 3.40 36.29
C HIS A 4 -29.41 2.79 35.07
N ASN A 5 -29.60 3.39 33.89
CA ASN A 5 -29.12 2.85 32.62
C ASN A 5 -28.67 3.97 31.67
N LEU A 6 -27.72 3.68 30.80
CA LEU A 6 -27.28 4.51 29.68
C LEU A 6 -27.26 3.67 28.40
N TYR A 7 -27.86 4.20 27.33
CA TYR A 7 -27.88 3.62 26.00
C TYR A 7 -27.29 4.63 25.00
N ILE A 8 -26.51 4.13 24.04
CA ILE A 8 -26.09 4.88 22.85
C ILE A 8 -26.54 4.11 21.63
N PHE A 9 -27.31 4.77 20.77
CA PHE A 9 -27.77 4.23 19.50
C PHE A 9 -27.07 4.92 18.34
N ASP A 10 -26.79 4.16 17.30
CA ASP A 10 -26.26 4.68 16.05
C ASP A 10 -27.35 5.32 15.16
N ARG A 11 -26.95 5.74 13.96
CA ARG A 11 -27.88 6.30 12.96
C ARG A 11 -28.88 5.27 12.44
N HIS A 12 -28.56 3.97 12.50
CA HIS A 12 -29.38 2.85 12.04
C HIS A 12 -30.26 2.26 13.15
N CYS A 13 -30.32 2.90 14.32
CA CYS A 13 -31.13 2.48 15.47
C CYS A 13 -30.62 1.21 16.18
N GLN A 14 -29.36 0.84 15.95
CA GLN A 14 -28.70 -0.23 16.66
C GLN A 14 -28.10 0.31 17.96
N CYS A 15 -28.31 -0.40 19.06
CA CYS A 15 -27.67 -0.09 20.34
C CYS A 15 -26.19 -0.47 20.26
N ILE A 16 -25.31 0.52 20.21
CA ILE A 16 -23.85 0.32 20.12
C ILE A 16 -23.17 0.32 21.50
N TYR A 17 -23.84 0.85 22.51
CA TYR A 17 -23.35 0.81 23.89
C TYR A 17 -24.52 0.78 24.89
N PHE A 18 -24.38 -0.06 25.91
CA PHE A 18 -25.32 -0.17 27.01
C PHE A 18 -24.58 -0.35 28.32
N GLN A 19 -24.94 0.45 29.33
CA GLN A 19 -24.47 0.28 30.69
C GLN A 19 -25.65 0.33 31.66
N LYS A 20 -25.70 -0.65 32.56
CA LYS A 20 -26.66 -0.73 33.67
C LYS A 20 -25.91 -0.62 34.98
N TRP A 21 -26.40 0.23 35.88
CA TRP A 21 -25.89 0.36 37.24
C TRP A 21 -26.86 -0.36 38.18
N THR A 22 -26.46 -1.54 38.66
CA THR A 22 -27.23 -2.32 39.63
C THR A 22 -27.05 -1.75 41.04
N HIS A 23 -28.13 -1.62 41.81
CA HIS A 23 -28.03 -1.49 43.26
C HIS A 23 -27.40 -2.77 43.84
N SER A 24 -26.16 -2.69 44.34
CA SER A 24 -25.65 -3.70 45.24
C SER A 24 -26.48 -3.64 46.53
N LYS A 25 -27.29 -4.68 46.80
CA LYS A 25 -27.73 -4.95 48.16
C LYS A 25 -26.46 -5.31 48.95
N SER A 26 -26.04 -4.41 49.83
CA SER A 26 -24.92 -4.63 50.76
C SER A 26 -25.12 -5.95 51.53
N SER A 27 -24.28 -6.95 51.24
CA SER A 27 -24.02 -8.06 52.15
C SER A 27 -22.98 -7.59 53.16
N ASN A 28 -23.44 -7.05 54.30
CA ASN A 28 -22.59 -6.94 55.47
C ASN A 28 -22.27 -8.36 55.97
N ASN A 29 -21.00 -8.74 55.91
CA ASN A 29 -20.35 -9.59 56.90
C ASN A 29 -18.83 -9.39 56.77
N ALA A 30 -18.32 -8.39 57.51
CA ALA A 30 -16.91 -8.25 57.82
C ALA A 30 -16.65 -8.90 59.18
N THR A 31 -15.61 -9.73 59.24
CA THR A 31 -15.16 -10.46 60.42
C THR A 31 -14.13 -9.63 61.18
N THR A 32 -14.34 -9.35 62.46
CA THR A 32 -13.26 -9.10 63.44
C THR A 32 -13.69 -9.36 64.89
N THR A 33 -13.09 -10.42 65.46
CA THR A 33 -12.58 -10.59 66.85
C THR A 33 -13.29 -9.92 68.04
N SER A 34 -13.83 -10.72 68.98
CA SER A 34 -13.23 -11.01 70.31
C SER A 34 -14.27 -11.52 71.35
N SER A 35 -13.85 -12.58 72.06
CA SER A 35 -14.16 -12.96 73.45
C SER A 35 -15.59 -13.11 74.00
N SER A 36 -15.74 -14.27 74.66
CA SER A 36 -16.43 -14.54 75.94
C SER A 36 -17.95 -14.78 75.99
N ASN A 37 -18.22 -16.05 76.32
CA ASN A 37 -19.14 -16.56 77.35
C ASN A 37 -20.66 -16.65 77.12
N ASN A 38 -21.09 -17.84 77.52
CA ASN A 38 -22.38 -18.26 78.08
C ASN A 38 -23.52 -18.59 77.11
N GLY A 39 -23.89 -19.87 77.18
CA GLY A 39 -25.26 -20.15 77.62
C GLY A 39 -26.07 -21.09 76.76
N THR A 40 -25.86 -22.39 77.03
CA THR A 40 -26.94 -23.37 77.25
C THR A 40 -27.92 -23.73 76.12
N SER A 41 -27.80 -25.01 75.76
CA SER A 41 -28.86 -26.03 75.82
C SER A 41 -29.55 -26.40 74.50
N ASN A 42 -29.27 -27.66 74.13
CA ASN A 42 -30.23 -28.73 73.81
C ASN A 42 -31.09 -28.54 72.53
N ASN A 43 -31.26 -29.51 71.64
CA ASN A 43 -31.13 -30.96 71.72
C ASN A 43 -31.01 -31.54 70.30
N ASN A 44 -30.12 -32.51 70.17
CA ASN A 44 -30.27 -33.80 69.49
C ASN A 44 -31.28 -34.03 68.34
N SER A 45 -30.74 -34.79 67.37
CA SER A 45 -31.36 -35.93 66.66
C SER A 45 -32.36 -35.58 65.56
N GLN A 46 -32.46 -36.27 64.44
CA GLN A 46 -31.83 -37.50 63.93
C GLN A 46 -32.26 -37.64 62.45
N LEU A 47 -31.47 -38.43 61.69
CA LEU A 47 -31.84 -39.36 60.61
C LEU A 47 -32.94 -39.01 59.59
N GLY A 48 -32.71 -39.39 58.33
CA GLY A 48 -33.81 -39.94 57.54
C GLY A 48 -33.67 -39.94 56.02
N ASN A 49 -32.90 -40.91 55.55
CA ASN A 49 -32.82 -41.47 54.20
C ASN A 49 -34.09 -41.49 53.31
N SER A 50 -33.83 -41.38 52.00
CA SER A 50 -34.31 -42.22 50.88
C SER A 50 -35.75 -42.15 50.34
N ASN A 51 -35.80 -41.77 49.04
CA ASN A 51 -36.43 -42.44 47.89
C ASN A 51 -37.93 -42.80 47.82
N SER A 52 -38.49 -42.34 46.69
CA SER A 52 -39.29 -43.08 45.69
C SER A 52 -40.82 -42.91 45.62
N ARG A 53 -41.21 -42.34 44.46
CA ARG A 53 -42.25 -42.73 43.48
C ARG A 53 -43.74 -42.92 43.86
N LEU A 54 -44.53 -42.48 42.87
CA LEU A 54 -45.84 -42.95 42.37
C LEU A 54 -47.13 -42.27 42.88
N GLY A 55 -47.80 -41.56 41.96
CA GLY A 55 -49.13 -41.97 41.47
C GLY A 55 -50.35 -41.13 41.87
N GLY A 56 -50.99 -40.52 40.86
CA GLY A 56 -52.42 -40.73 40.60
C GLY A 56 -53.45 -39.62 40.89
N LEU A 57 -54.24 -39.32 39.83
CA LEU A 57 -55.67 -38.89 39.80
C LEU A 57 -56.07 -37.53 40.43
N ALA A 58 -57.07 -36.77 39.97
CA ALA A 58 -57.91 -36.68 38.77
C ALA A 58 -58.82 -35.42 38.91
N THR A 59 -59.45 -35.00 37.80
CA THR A 59 -60.68 -34.13 37.68
C THR A 59 -60.51 -32.62 37.94
N SER A 60 -61.12 -31.65 37.23
CA SER A 60 -62.43 -31.59 36.57
C SER A 60 -62.60 -30.39 35.60
N SER A 61 -63.49 -30.61 34.60
CA SER A 61 -64.53 -29.74 33.98
C SER A 61 -64.28 -28.47 33.13
N ARG A 62 -64.72 -28.60 31.85
CA ARG A 62 -65.63 -27.75 31.01
C ARG A 62 -65.15 -26.31 30.64
N PHE A 63 -65.41 -25.71 29.46
CA PHE A 63 -66.51 -25.77 28.47
C PHE A 63 -66.02 -25.35 27.05
N SER A 64 -66.79 -25.77 26.04
CA SER A 64 -66.55 -25.75 24.59
C SER A 64 -66.91 -24.45 23.85
N THR A 65 -66.47 -24.31 22.59
CA THR A 65 -67.23 -23.93 21.36
C THR A 65 -66.26 -23.87 20.15
N SER A 66 -66.15 -24.90 19.30
CA SER A 66 -66.81 -25.12 17.99
C SER A 66 -66.67 -23.97 16.99
N SER A 67 -66.01 -24.13 15.82
CA SER A 67 -66.53 -24.75 14.58
C SER A 67 -65.57 -24.31 13.44
N ALA A 68 -65.47 -24.87 12.23
CA ALA A 68 -65.69 -26.18 11.62
C ALA A 68 -64.98 -26.10 10.25
N ALA A 69 -64.75 -27.26 9.64
CA ALA A 69 -63.93 -27.50 8.46
C ALA A 69 -64.52 -27.00 7.13
N SER A 70 -63.68 -26.87 6.09
CA SER A 70 -63.93 -27.50 4.77
C SER A 70 -62.75 -27.34 3.79
N SER A 71 -62.48 -28.45 3.11
CA SER A 71 -61.60 -28.66 1.96
C SER A 71 -62.30 -28.28 0.65
N ILE A 72 -61.55 -27.89 -0.39
CA ILE A 72 -61.81 -28.17 -1.83
C ILE A 72 -60.47 -28.04 -2.60
N ALA A 73 -60.31 -28.90 -3.60
CA ALA A 73 -59.16 -29.07 -4.49
C ALA A 73 -59.35 -28.36 -5.85
N GLU A 74 -58.40 -28.60 -6.78
CA GLU A 74 -58.32 -28.21 -8.21
C GLU A 74 -57.61 -26.86 -8.49
N GLN A 75 -56.78 -26.64 -9.53
CA GLN A 75 -56.43 -27.36 -10.76
C GLN A 75 -55.10 -26.81 -11.35
N SER A 76 -54.67 -27.39 -12.46
CA SER A 76 -53.35 -27.43 -13.12
C SER A 76 -53.02 -26.38 -14.21
N SER A 77 -51.73 -25.98 -14.28
CA SER A 77 -50.85 -25.72 -15.47
C SER A 77 -51.07 -24.46 -16.38
N PRO A 78 -50.22 -24.14 -17.40
CA PRO A 78 -49.09 -23.18 -17.29
C PRO A 78 -48.95 -22.14 -18.46
N ASN A 79 -47.88 -21.33 -18.41
CA ASN A 79 -47.14 -20.63 -19.49
C ASN A 79 -47.44 -19.16 -19.92
N ALA A 80 -46.31 -18.43 -19.98
CA ALA A 80 -45.84 -17.47 -21.01
C ALA A 80 -46.13 -15.95 -20.92
N ASN A 81 -45.04 -15.23 -20.60
CA ASN A 81 -44.47 -14.05 -21.28
C ASN A 81 -45.26 -12.72 -21.40
N SER A 82 -44.82 -11.76 -20.57
CA SER A 82 -44.00 -10.58 -20.97
C SER A 82 -44.57 -9.17 -20.72
N LEU A 83 -43.66 -8.33 -20.20
CA LEU A 83 -43.53 -6.86 -20.30
C LEU A 83 -44.05 -5.94 -19.15
N ILE A 84 -43.05 -5.50 -18.36
CA ILE A 84 -42.69 -4.10 -18.01
C ILE A 84 -43.35 -3.41 -16.78
N ARG A 85 -42.45 -3.11 -15.82
CA ARG A 85 -42.23 -1.87 -15.00
C ARG A 85 -42.46 -1.89 -13.47
N SER A 86 -41.53 -1.14 -12.85
CA SER A 86 -41.49 -0.44 -11.55
C SER A 86 -41.21 -1.23 -10.25
N GLU A 87 -40.02 -0.92 -9.70
CA GLU A 87 -39.70 -0.45 -8.34
C GLU A 87 -40.05 -1.27 -7.08
N ASP A 88 -39.11 -1.18 -6.14
CA ASP A 88 -39.22 -1.24 -4.68
C ASP A 88 -39.14 -2.57 -3.88
N ASN A 89 -38.12 -2.55 -3.02
CA ASN A 89 -38.10 -2.86 -1.58
C ASN A 89 -38.38 -4.27 -1.02
N HIS A 90 -37.39 -4.68 -0.20
CA HIS A 90 -37.51 -5.29 1.14
C HIS A 90 -38.06 -6.71 1.35
N GLN A 91 -37.32 -7.39 2.24
CA GLN A 91 -37.82 -8.23 3.35
C GLN A 91 -38.36 -9.63 3.02
N THR A 92 -37.49 -10.62 3.22
CA THR A 92 -37.90 -11.94 3.71
C THR A 92 -38.10 -11.88 5.22
N GLY A 93 -39.31 -12.26 5.64
CA GLY A 93 -39.83 -12.15 7.00
C GLY A 93 -39.30 -13.19 8.00
N ILE A 94 -39.38 -12.79 9.26
CA ILE A 94 -39.37 -13.64 10.45
C ILE A 94 -40.80 -13.72 10.98
N THR A 95 -41.19 -14.95 11.28
CA THR A 95 -42.46 -15.41 11.87
C THR A 95 -42.86 -14.63 13.13
N GLN A 96 -44.15 -14.29 13.23
CA GLN A 96 -44.79 -13.86 14.48
C GLN A 96 -44.99 -15.03 15.45
N GLN A 97 -44.59 -14.85 16.71
CA GLN A 97 -45.24 -15.49 17.85
C GLN A 97 -45.50 -14.44 18.95
N SER A 98 -46.76 -14.33 19.32
CA SER A 98 -47.33 -13.48 20.36
C SER A 98 -47.43 -14.23 21.69
N GLY A 99 -47.10 -13.57 22.82
CA GLY A 99 -47.52 -13.97 24.16
C GLY A 99 -46.39 -13.98 25.20
N LEU A 100 -46.07 -12.83 25.81
CA LEU A 100 -45.11 -12.73 26.92
C LEU A 100 -45.78 -13.07 28.25
N ALA A 101 -45.35 -14.16 28.87
CA ALA A 101 -45.65 -14.54 30.24
C ALA A 101 -44.86 -13.67 31.23
N ALA A 102 -45.52 -13.29 32.33
CA ALA A 102 -44.89 -12.57 33.45
C ALA A 102 -43.76 -13.41 34.06
N GLY A 103 -42.52 -12.92 33.96
CA GLY A 103 -41.33 -13.53 34.55
C GLY A 103 -40.20 -13.88 33.58
N SER A 104 -40.29 -13.53 32.29
CA SER A 104 -39.17 -13.67 31.35
C SER A 104 -38.13 -12.56 31.56
N VAL A 105 -36.88 -12.94 31.80
CA VAL A 105 -35.73 -12.03 31.74
C VAL A 105 -35.62 -11.55 30.29
N ILE A 106 -36.09 -10.33 30.02
CA ILE A 106 -36.01 -9.70 28.69
C ILE A 106 -34.53 -9.59 28.32
N SER A 107 -34.18 -9.97 27.10
CA SER A 107 -32.80 -9.84 26.62
C SER A 107 -32.42 -8.35 26.51
N ILE A 108 -31.13 -8.03 26.70
CA ILE A 108 -30.64 -6.63 26.62
C ILE A 108 -30.98 -6.00 25.26
N GLU A 109 -30.94 -6.80 24.18
CA GLU A 109 -31.30 -6.36 22.83
C GLU A 109 -32.79 -6.03 22.69
N GLU A 110 -33.67 -6.83 23.30
CA GLU A 110 -35.11 -6.55 23.33
C GLU A 110 -35.44 -5.34 24.20
N GLU A 111 -34.77 -5.18 25.36
CA GLU A 111 -34.91 -3.98 26.21
C GLU A 111 -34.46 -2.72 25.45
N ALA A 112 -33.33 -2.77 24.76
CA ALA A 112 -32.83 -1.65 23.97
C ALA A 112 -33.77 -1.28 22.81
N LYS A 113 -34.36 -2.27 22.12
CA LYS A 113 -35.38 -2.06 21.07
C LYS A 113 -36.63 -1.39 21.63
N LEU A 114 -37.11 -1.82 22.80
CA LEU A 114 -38.25 -1.21 23.49
C LEU A 114 -37.96 0.25 23.88
N VAL A 115 -36.79 0.52 24.47
CA VAL A 115 -36.36 1.88 24.85
C VAL A 115 -36.29 2.79 23.62
N TYR A 116 -35.70 2.30 22.52
CA TYR A 116 -35.65 3.06 21.27
C TYR A 116 -37.05 3.35 20.72
N GLY A 117 -37.94 2.35 20.70
CA GLY A 117 -39.33 2.49 20.24
C GLY A 117 -40.10 3.54 21.04
N VAL A 118 -39.90 3.60 22.35
CA VAL A 118 -40.48 4.63 23.23
C VAL A 118 -39.95 6.02 22.86
N VAL A 119 -38.63 6.17 22.71
CA VAL A 119 -38.01 7.45 22.32
C VAL A 119 -38.50 7.93 20.96
N LEU A 120 -38.58 7.04 19.97
CA LEU A 120 -39.07 7.36 18.63
C LEU A 120 -40.54 7.82 18.67
N SER A 121 -41.38 7.12 19.43
CA SER A 121 -42.80 7.46 19.60
C SER A 121 -42.98 8.81 20.28
N LEU A 122 -42.24 9.06 21.37
CA LEU A 122 -42.27 10.33 22.09
C LEU A 122 -41.76 11.49 21.22
N ARG A 123 -40.69 11.27 20.44
CA ARG A 123 -40.15 12.29 19.52
C ARG A 123 -41.16 12.66 18.43
N ASN A 124 -41.81 11.66 17.83
CA ASN A 124 -42.84 11.88 16.83
C ASN A 124 -44.07 12.58 17.41
N PHE A 125 -44.45 12.25 18.65
CA PHE A 125 -45.55 12.90 19.35
C PHE A 125 -45.22 14.38 19.64
N VAL A 126 -44.04 14.68 20.20
CA VAL A 126 -43.60 16.05 20.45
C VAL A 126 -43.54 16.85 19.16
N ARG A 127 -42.93 16.31 18.09
CA ARG A 127 -42.85 16.99 16.79
C ARG A 127 -44.22 17.33 16.20
N LYS A 128 -45.23 16.48 16.41
CA LYS A 128 -46.61 16.75 15.99
C LYS A 128 -47.28 17.86 16.81
N LEU A 129 -46.88 18.05 18.07
CA LEU A 129 -47.43 19.06 18.96
C LEU A 129 -46.70 20.42 18.88
N SER A 130 -45.37 20.42 18.73
CA SER A 130 -44.53 21.64 18.76
C SER A 130 -44.07 22.12 17.38
N GLY A 131 -44.31 21.35 16.30
CA GLY A 131 -43.76 21.64 14.97
C GLY A 131 -42.26 21.31 14.85
N ASN A 132 -41.59 21.81 13.81
CA ASN A 132 -40.16 21.53 13.55
C ASN A 132 -39.18 22.33 14.46
N GLN A 133 -39.68 23.15 15.39
CA GLN A 133 -38.85 24.10 16.15
C GLN A 133 -38.25 23.49 17.42
N ASP A 134 -38.92 22.53 18.08
CA ASP A 134 -38.47 21.94 19.34
C ASP A 134 -38.28 20.42 19.29
N GLY A 135 -37.11 19.96 19.71
CA GLY A 135 -36.77 18.54 19.81
C GLY A 135 -37.12 17.94 21.18
N PHE A 136 -37.40 16.63 21.23
CA PHE A 136 -37.62 15.89 22.48
C PHE A 136 -36.36 15.94 23.36
N ILE A 137 -36.53 16.27 24.65
CA ILE A 137 -35.40 16.42 25.61
C ILE A 137 -35.46 15.38 26.72
N SER A 138 -36.62 15.16 27.34
CA SER A 138 -36.76 14.21 28.44
C SER A 138 -38.22 13.82 28.67
N TYR A 139 -38.44 12.68 29.30
CA TYR A 139 -39.74 12.15 29.69
C TYR A 139 -39.70 11.63 31.13
N LYS A 140 -40.67 12.00 31.96
CA LYS A 140 -40.73 11.60 33.38
C LYS A 140 -41.93 10.68 33.61
N THR A 141 -41.68 9.57 34.29
CA THR A 141 -42.70 8.66 34.84
C THR A 141 -42.68 8.73 36.37
N SER A 142 -43.56 7.96 37.03
CA SER A 142 -43.54 7.78 38.49
C SER A 142 -42.30 7.02 38.98
N THR A 143 -41.68 6.20 38.12
CA THR A 143 -40.59 5.28 38.49
C THR A 143 -39.20 5.74 38.01
N TYR A 144 -39.10 6.41 36.87
CA TYR A 144 -37.84 6.93 36.34
C TYR A 144 -38.05 8.16 35.46
N ARG A 145 -36.97 8.90 35.22
CA ARG A 145 -36.88 9.95 34.21
C ARG A 145 -35.91 9.54 33.12
N LEU A 146 -36.35 9.62 31.86
CA LEU A 146 -35.57 9.39 30.66
C LEU A 146 -35.07 10.73 30.11
N HIS A 147 -33.78 10.82 29.81
CA HIS A 147 -33.11 11.97 29.21
C HIS A 147 -32.59 11.60 27.83
N TYR A 148 -32.73 12.52 26.86
CA TYR A 148 -32.38 12.29 25.47
C TYR A 148 -31.46 13.39 24.93
N TYR A 149 -30.45 12.98 24.16
CA TYR A 149 -29.60 13.87 23.39
C TYR A 149 -29.24 13.25 22.04
N GLU A 150 -29.48 13.99 20.96
CA GLU A 150 -29.13 13.59 19.59
C GLU A 150 -28.02 14.49 19.06
N THR A 151 -27.01 13.89 18.46
CA THR A 151 -25.87 14.60 17.86
C THR A 151 -26.20 15.01 16.43
N PRO A 152 -25.49 16.01 15.85
CA PRO A 152 -25.63 16.34 14.43
C PRO A 152 -25.31 15.17 13.48
N THR A 153 -24.48 14.22 13.93
CA THR A 153 -24.14 12.99 13.19
C THR A 153 -25.19 11.88 13.30
N GLY A 154 -26.27 12.09 14.07
CA GLY A 154 -27.38 11.15 14.21
C GLY A 154 -27.22 10.09 15.30
N LEU A 155 -26.18 10.18 16.15
CA LEU A 155 -26.03 9.35 17.35
C LEU A 155 -27.02 9.80 18.43
N LYS A 156 -27.58 8.85 19.16
CA LYS A 156 -28.64 9.12 20.15
C LYS A 156 -28.24 8.55 21.50
N PHE A 157 -28.14 9.43 22.49
CA PHE A 157 -27.81 9.12 23.87
C PHE A 157 -29.10 9.14 24.69
N VAL A 158 -29.38 8.04 25.39
CA VAL A 158 -30.57 7.87 26.23
C VAL A 158 -30.14 7.44 27.63
N MET A 159 -30.53 8.18 28.65
CA MET A 159 -30.17 7.87 30.03
C MET A 159 -31.40 7.87 30.94
N ASN A 160 -31.53 6.84 31.75
CA ASN A 160 -32.59 6.72 32.74
C ASN A 160 -32.04 7.03 34.14
N SER A 161 -32.73 7.89 34.88
CA SER A 161 -32.37 8.30 36.25
C SER A 161 -33.60 8.29 37.16
N ASP A 162 -33.40 8.61 38.44
CA ASP A 162 -34.52 8.82 39.37
C ASP A 162 -35.49 9.92 38.87
N PRO A 163 -36.81 9.81 39.14
CA PRO A 163 -37.83 10.75 38.66
C PRO A 163 -37.58 12.22 39.02
N ASN A 164 -36.92 12.48 40.15
CA ASN A 164 -36.68 13.82 40.68
C ASN A 164 -35.36 14.44 40.19
N THR A 165 -34.62 13.75 39.34
CA THR A 165 -33.38 14.27 38.75
C THR A 165 -33.69 15.36 37.72
N GLU A 166 -32.93 16.45 37.75
CA GLU A 166 -32.98 17.51 36.73
C GLU A 166 -32.51 16.99 35.36
N SER A 167 -32.76 17.75 34.29
CA SER A 167 -32.41 17.34 32.93
C SER A 167 -30.91 17.10 32.78
N LEU A 168 -30.53 15.88 32.42
CA LEU A 168 -29.13 15.50 32.21
C LEU A 168 -28.64 15.75 30.78
N ARG A 169 -29.37 16.53 29.98
CA ARG A 169 -29.02 16.80 28.58
C ARG A 169 -27.61 17.38 28.42
N MET A 170 -27.20 18.29 29.30
CA MET A 170 -25.84 18.86 29.25
C MET A 170 -24.77 17.81 29.58
N VAL A 171 -25.07 16.91 30.51
CA VAL A 171 -24.19 15.77 30.86
C VAL A 171 -24.06 14.82 29.67
N LEU A 172 -25.16 14.48 28.99
CA LEU A 172 -25.12 13.65 27.78
C LEU A 172 -24.31 14.32 26.65
N LYS A 173 -24.44 15.64 26.49
CA LYS A 173 -23.63 16.41 25.54
C LYS A 173 -22.14 16.38 25.90
N GLN A 174 -21.80 16.49 27.18
CA GLN A 174 -20.41 16.37 27.65
C GLN A 174 -19.86 14.96 27.46
N ILE A 175 -20.63 13.91 27.76
CA ILE A 175 -20.25 12.52 27.48
C ILE A 175 -19.97 12.34 25.99
N HIS A 176 -20.80 12.88 25.11
CA HIS A 176 -20.53 12.84 23.68
C HIS A 176 -19.21 13.55 23.31
N ILE A 177 -19.03 14.81 23.73
CA ILE A 177 -17.88 15.63 23.29
C ILE A 177 -16.56 15.16 23.92
N GLN A 178 -16.54 14.92 25.23
CA GLN A 178 -15.31 14.69 25.98
C GLN A 178 -14.94 13.21 26.10
N LEU A 179 -15.92 12.30 26.05
CA LEU A 179 -15.66 10.87 26.21
C LEU A 179 -15.80 10.14 24.88
N TYR A 180 -16.98 10.23 24.25
CA TYR A 180 -17.26 9.46 23.05
C TYR A 180 -16.41 9.93 21.85
N VAL A 181 -16.34 11.23 21.57
CA VAL A 181 -15.55 11.74 20.44
C VAL A 181 -14.05 11.54 20.68
N GLU A 182 -13.55 11.88 21.87
CA GLU A 182 -12.11 11.80 22.17
C GLU A 182 -11.58 10.35 22.23
N PHE A 183 -12.34 9.41 22.79
CA PHE A 183 -11.84 8.05 23.04
C PHE A 183 -12.40 7.00 22.07
N VAL A 184 -13.62 7.17 21.56
CA VAL A 184 -14.24 6.18 20.66
C VAL A 184 -14.06 6.58 19.20
N VAL A 185 -14.37 7.83 18.84
CA VAL A 185 -14.28 8.27 17.43
C VAL A 185 -12.83 8.51 17.00
N LYS A 186 -12.00 9.11 17.86
CA LYS A 186 -10.59 9.39 17.53
C LYS A 186 -9.64 8.19 17.70
N ASN A 187 -10.03 7.14 18.44
CA ASN A 187 -9.16 5.99 18.75
C ASN A 187 -9.92 4.65 18.76
N GLY A 188 -10.34 4.17 17.59
CA GLY A 188 -11.19 2.98 17.44
C GLY A 188 -10.59 1.59 17.77
N LEU A 189 -9.45 1.47 18.45
CA LEU A 189 -8.76 0.18 18.67
C LEU A 189 -8.17 -0.07 20.08
N MET A 190 -8.55 0.68 21.12
CA MET A 190 -8.12 0.33 22.48
C MET A 190 -9.02 -0.72 23.12
N ARG A 191 -8.48 -1.93 23.36
CA ARG A 191 -9.06 -2.89 24.31
C ARG A 191 -8.76 -2.40 25.73
N PHE A 192 -9.82 -2.21 26.51
CA PHE A 192 -9.70 -2.05 27.96
C PHE A 192 -9.54 -3.44 28.58
N ASP A 193 -8.35 -3.75 29.08
CA ASP A 193 -8.22 -4.57 30.28
C ASP A 193 -6.91 -4.23 31.01
N ASP A 194 -7.03 -4.25 32.33
CA ASP A 194 -6.03 -4.10 33.39
C ASP A 194 -5.38 -2.71 33.61
N THR A 195 -6.05 -1.99 34.51
CA THR A 195 -5.47 -1.03 35.43
C THR A 195 -4.26 -1.60 36.19
N ARG A 196 -3.06 -1.08 35.90
CA ARG A 196 -2.02 -0.70 36.87
C ARG A 196 -0.74 -0.37 36.10
N TRP A 197 -0.38 0.91 36.03
CA TRP A 197 1.01 1.37 36.06
C TRP A 197 1.03 2.83 36.53
N GLU A 198 1.58 3.05 37.73
CA GLU A 198 2.00 4.37 38.18
C GLU A 198 3.12 4.88 37.26
N ILE A 199 2.91 6.02 36.62
CA ILE A 199 3.92 6.70 35.80
C ILE A 199 4.64 7.72 36.68
N SER A 200 5.87 7.39 37.07
CA SER A 200 6.91 8.39 37.36
C SER A 200 7.73 8.60 36.09
N LEU A 201 7.48 9.71 35.37
CA LEU A 201 8.40 10.31 34.39
C LEU A 201 7.81 11.65 33.88
N VAL A 202 7.64 12.62 34.78
CA VAL A 202 7.29 14.00 34.41
C VAL A 202 8.54 14.86 34.53
N THR A 203 9.20 15.13 33.40
CA THR A 203 9.87 16.44 33.20
C THR A 203 10.36 16.70 31.77
N ALA A 204 10.51 15.71 30.88
CA ALA A 204 10.98 15.96 29.51
C ALA A 204 9.86 16.02 28.43
N GLY A 205 8.67 15.48 28.71
CA GLY A 205 7.60 15.33 27.70
C GLY A 205 6.68 16.54 27.50
N LEU A 206 6.61 17.47 28.46
CA LEU A 206 5.59 18.53 28.42
C LEU A 206 5.84 19.60 27.35
N THR A 207 7.08 19.87 26.97
CA THR A 207 7.44 20.84 25.91
C THR A 207 7.17 20.31 24.51
N ALA A 208 7.39 19.00 24.29
CA ALA A 208 7.06 18.36 23.01
C ALA A 208 5.56 18.17 22.82
N LEU A 209 4.83 17.82 23.90
CA LEU A 209 3.37 17.68 23.85
C LEU A 209 2.64 19.00 23.70
N SER A 210 3.13 20.09 24.30
CA SER A 210 2.53 21.43 24.09
C SER A 210 2.84 21.99 22.70
N GLY A 211 4.04 21.74 22.15
CA GLY A 211 4.36 22.06 20.76
C GLY A 211 3.56 21.22 19.75
N ALA A 212 3.36 19.93 20.03
CA ALA A 212 2.51 19.05 19.21
C ALA A 212 1.02 19.39 19.35
N ALA A 213 0.55 19.74 20.55
CA ALA A 213 -0.83 20.17 20.77
C ALA A 213 -1.09 21.54 20.13
N TYR A 214 -0.12 22.46 20.16
CA TYR A 214 -0.17 23.73 19.44
C TYR A 214 -0.15 23.49 17.93
N TYR A 215 0.74 22.63 17.42
CA TYR A 215 0.78 22.28 15.99
C TYR A 215 -0.52 21.59 15.54
N LEU A 216 -1.06 20.65 16.32
CA LEU A 216 -2.32 19.96 16.08
C LEU A 216 -3.55 20.87 16.28
N SER A 217 -3.48 21.88 17.15
CA SER A 217 -4.54 22.89 17.27
C SER A 217 -4.50 23.89 16.14
N THR A 218 -3.33 24.21 15.60
CA THR A 218 -3.17 25.11 14.45
C THR A 218 -3.44 24.40 13.12
N ASP A 219 -3.28 23.07 13.04
CA ASP A 219 -3.66 22.26 11.87
C ASP A 219 -5.18 21.99 11.80
N ARG A 220 -5.90 22.24 12.92
CA ARG A 220 -7.37 22.14 12.98
C ARG A 220 -8.08 23.25 12.20
N ASP A 221 -7.37 24.33 11.87
CA ASP A 221 -7.89 25.49 11.14
C ASP A 221 -7.55 25.47 9.64
N ARG A 222 -6.96 24.38 9.10
CA ARG A 222 -6.76 24.22 7.65
C ARG A 222 -7.84 23.34 7.02
N PHE A 223 -8.75 24.01 6.31
CA PHE A 223 -9.68 23.47 5.32
C PHE A 223 -10.84 22.62 5.86
N ILE A 224 -11.83 23.29 6.46
CA ILE A 224 -13.19 23.14 5.95
C ILE A 224 -13.42 24.41 5.12
N GLU A 225 -12.99 24.39 3.86
CA GLU A 225 -13.80 25.12 2.89
C GLU A 225 -15.16 24.44 2.96
N VAL A 226 -16.15 25.20 3.43
CA VAL A 226 -17.55 24.86 3.24
C VAL A 226 -17.67 24.43 1.79
N PHE A 227 -18.09 23.18 1.53
CA PHE A 227 -18.49 22.76 0.19
C PHE A 227 -19.37 23.88 -0.36
N GLN A 228 -18.86 24.65 -1.33
CA GLN A 228 -19.71 25.57 -2.05
C GLN A 228 -20.75 24.68 -2.74
N GLU A 229 -22.00 24.74 -2.28
CA GLU A 229 -23.10 23.92 -2.79
C GLU A 229 -23.40 24.16 -4.29
N ASP A 230 -22.76 25.16 -4.91
CA ASP A 230 -23.09 25.65 -6.25
C ASP A 230 -22.09 25.28 -7.37
N GLN A 231 -21.05 24.49 -7.12
CA GLN A 231 -20.17 24.03 -8.21
C GLN A 231 -20.69 22.72 -8.82
N HIS A 232 -21.47 22.85 -9.90
CA HIS A 232 -21.85 21.71 -10.72
C HIS A 232 -20.65 21.22 -11.56
N PRO A 233 -20.40 19.90 -11.60
CA PRO A 233 -19.34 19.35 -12.45
C PRO A 233 -19.63 19.71 -13.92
N PRO A 234 -18.59 19.87 -14.77
CA PRO A 234 -18.79 20.20 -16.17
C PRO A 234 -19.70 19.18 -16.85
N TYR A 235 -20.69 19.65 -17.63
CA TYR A 235 -21.62 18.76 -18.35
C TYR A 235 -20.88 17.73 -19.21
N LEU A 236 -19.80 18.15 -19.86
CA LEU A 236 -18.96 17.30 -20.71
C LEU A 236 -18.13 16.26 -19.93
N ALA A 237 -17.94 16.44 -18.61
CA ALA A 237 -17.34 15.42 -17.75
C ALA A 237 -18.33 14.26 -17.48
N LEU A 238 -19.62 14.56 -17.39
CA LEU A 238 -20.68 13.56 -17.22
C LEU A 238 -21.16 12.95 -18.55
N HIS A 239 -21.06 13.71 -19.63
CA HIS A 239 -21.47 13.31 -20.99
C HIS A 239 -20.31 13.50 -21.98
N PRO A 240 -19.27 12.65 -21.91
CA PRO A 240 -18.10 12.75 -22.76
C PRO A 240 -18.46 12.54 -24.24
N GLN A 241 -17.89 13.38 -25.10
CA GLN A 241 -17.98 13.21 -26.54
C GLN A 241 -17.12 12.02 -26.98
N ARG A 242 -17.53 11.30 -28.02
CA ARG A 242 -16.77 10.19 -28.60
C ARG A 242 -15.78 10.71 -29.65
N GLY A 243 -14.63 10.06 -29.76
CA GLY A 243 -13.58 10.43 -30.71
C GLY A 243 -12.47 9.39 -30.83
N GLY A 244 -11.40 9.77 -31.53
CA GLY A 244 -10.26 8.90 -31.81
C GLY A 244 -10.57 7.82 -32.85
N SER A 245 -9.58 7.00 -33.17
CA SER A 245 -9.69 5.90 -34.14
C SER A 245 -10.81 4.89 -33.80
N LYS A 246 -11.07 4.65 -32.52
CA LYS A 246 -12.05 3.67 -32.03
C LYS A 246 -13.40 4.27 -31.60
N GLN A 247 -13.64 5.58 -31.79
CA GLN A 247 -14.88 6.26 -31.39
C GLN A 247 -15.27 6.02 -29.91
N LEU A 248 -14.27 6.06 -29.01
CA LEU A 248 -14.45 5.89 -27.57
C LEU A 248 -14.75 7.24 -26.90
N PRO A 249 -15.39 7.25 -25.71
CA PRO A 249 -15.58 8.48 -24.94
C PRO A 249 -14.24 9.18 -24.65
N VAL A 250 -14.16 10.49 -24.81
CA VAL A 250 -12.95 11.29 -24.59
C VAL A 250 -13.09 12.14 -23.33
N SER A 251 -12.20 11.93 -22.37
CA SER A 251 -12.14 12.65 -21.09
C SER A 251 -11.47 14.01 -21.26
N ASN A 252 -12.19 14.97 -21.85
CA ASN A 252 -11.70 16.35 -22.03
C ASN A 252 -11.80 17.22 -20.77
N TYR A 253 -12.71 16.87 -19.88
CA TYR A 253 -12.99 17.56 -18.62
C TYR A 253 -13.12 16.52 -17.52
N TYR A 254 -12.58 16.81 -16.36
CA TYR A 254 -12.71 15.98 -15.17
C TYR A 254 -13.85 16.46 -14.28
N ILE A 255 -14.30 15.58 -13.38
CA ILE A 255 -15.43 15.84 -12.48
C ILE A 255 -15.09 16.95 -11.47
N ASP A 256 -13.80 17.08 -11.15
CA ASP A 256 -13.23 18.08 -10.25
C ASP A 256 -12.76 19.36 -10.96
N ASP A 257 -12.96 19.48 -12.28
CA ASP A 257 -12.62 20.70 -13.04
C ASP A 257 -13.67 21.81 -12.85
N THR A 258 -13.21 23.06 -12.87
CA THR A 258 -14.10 24.24 -12.98
C THR A 258 -14.25 24.67 -14.44
N GLN A 259 -15.36 25.33 -14.79
CA GLN A 259 -15.69 25.72 -16.18
C GLN A 259 -14.68 26.69 -16.83
N GLU A 260 -13.76 27.28 -16.06
CA GLU A 260 -12.88 28.37 -16.52
C GLU A 260 -11.42 27.96 -16.83
N GLU A 261 -11.00 26.73 -16.54
CA GLU A 261 -9.58 26.35 -16.61
C GLU A 261 -9.27 25.45 -17.81
N ASN A 262 -8.57 25.98 -18.83
CA ASN A 262 -7.67 25.17 -19.67
C ASN A 262 -6.78 26.07 -20.56
N LYS A 263 -5.86 26.83 -19.94
CA LYS A 263 -4.78 27.53 -20.67
C LYS A 263 -3.43 26.80 -20.61
N LYS A 264 -3.27 25.84 -19.70
CA LYS A 264 -2.02 25.09 -19.51
C LYS A 264 -1.99 23.84 -20.42
N PRO A 265 -0.83 23.45 -20.96
CA PRO A 265 -0.70 22.21 -21.73
C PRO A 265 -1.00 20.97 -20.88
N ARG A 266 -1.64 19.97 -21.48
CA ARG A 266 -2.03 18.69 -20.86
C ARG A 266 -0.83 17.75 -20.79
N LEU A 267 -0.40 17.40 -19.58
CA LEU A 267 0.66 16.42 -19.32
C LEU A 267 0.06 15.13 -18.77
N VAL A 268 0.11 14.06 -19.53
CA VAL A 268 -0.36 12.74 -19.08
C VAL A 268 0.84 11.89 -18.64
N ILE A 269 0.76 11.31 -17.45
CA ILE A 269 1.77 10.42 -16.87
C ILE A 269 1.14 9.04 -16.68
N ILE A 270 1.70 8.02 -17.34
CA ILE A 270 1.26 6.63 -17.19
C ILE A 270 2.18 5.92 -16.19
N GLY A 271 1.58 5.40 -15.13
CA GLY A 271 2.23 4.69 -14.03
C GLY A 271 2.31 5.52 -12.74
N SER A 272 2.45 4.83 -11.61
CA SER A 272 2.61 5.42 -10.28
C SER A 272 3.88 4.95 -9.54
N GLY A 273 4.87 4.45 -10.29
CA GLY A 273 6.14 3.97 -9.76
C GLY A 273 7.17 5.07 -9.47
N TRP A 274 8.42 4.65 -9.23
CA TRP A 274 9.55 5.54 -8.91
C TRP A 274 9.74 6.69 -9.90
N GLY A 275 9.67 6.39 -11.19
CA GLY A 275 9.79 7.37 -12.25
C GLY A 275 8.70 8.44 -12.21
N ALA A 276 7.43 8.01 -12.24
CA ALA A 276 6.27 8.90 -12.22
C ALA A 276 6.22 9.78 -10.96
N VAL A 277 6.41 9.18 -9.78
CA VAL A 277 6.41 9.92 -8.50
C VAL A 277 7.57 10.91 -8.44
N SER A 278 8.73 10.56 -9.00
CA SER A 278 9.86 11.49 -9.06
C SER A 278 9.58 12.69 -9.96
N VAL A 279 8.94 12.48 -11.12
CA VAL A 279 8.48 13.59 -11.97
C VAL A 279 7.52 14.50 -11.20
N VAL A 280 6.45 13.92 -10.64
CA VAL A 280 5.40 14.68 -9.93
C VAL A 280 5.95 15.49 -8.76
N LYS A 281 6.96 14.98 -8.04
CA LYS A 281 7.60 15.71 -6.93
C LYS A 281 8.40 16.94 -7.34
N ASN A 282 8.90 16.97 -8.57
CA ASN A 282 9.83 18.00 -9.05
C ASN A 282 9.22 18.89 -10.14
N LEU A 283 8.00 18.57 -10.60
CA LEU A 283 7.28 19.35 -11.58
C LEU A 283 6.71 20.63 -10.94
N ASP A 284 6.75 21.72 -11.68
CA ASP A 284 6.11 22.97 -11.30
C ASP A 284 4.59 22.88 -11.54
N LYS A 285 3.82 23.08 -10.47
CA LYS A 285 2.35 23.00 -10.48
C LYS A 285 1.68 24.04 -11.37
N GLU A 286 2.36 25.13 -11.71
CA GLU A 286 1.77 26.20 -12.53
C GLU A 286 1.95 26.00 -14.04
N LYS A 287 2.70 24.99 -14.48
CA LYS A 287 3.10 24.85 -15.90
C LYS A 287 2.23 23.90 -16.71
N TYR A 288 1.70 22.85 -16.08
CA TYR A 288 1.00 21.78 -16.79
C TYR A 288 -0.29 21.40 -16.07
N ASN A 289 -1.31 21.03 -16.85
CA ASN A 289 -2.49 20.32 -16.34
C ASN A 289 -2.17 18.83 -16.34
N VAL A 290 -1.88 18.29 -15.17
CA VAL A 290 -1.30 16.95 -15.02
C VAL A 290 -2.40 15.91 -14.78
N THR A 291 -2.36 14.82 -15.53
CA THR A 291 -3.19 13.62 -15.29
C THR A 291 -2.30 12.41 -15.08
N ILE A 292 -2.49 11.69 -13.99
CA ILE A 292 -1.78 10.45 -13.67
C ILE A 292 -2.74 9.27 -13.89
N ILE A 293 -2.36 8.32 -14.72
CA ILE A 293 -3.10 7.09 -15.00
C ILE A 293 -2.32 5.92 -14.45
N SER A 294 -2.89 5.16 -13.52
CA SER A 294 -2.25 3.95 -13.00
C SER A 294 -3.28 2.91 -12.59
N ASP A 295 -2.91 1.64 -12.73
CA ASP A 295 -3.69 0.49 -12.26
C ASP A 295 -3.67 0.39 -10.73
N ASN A 296 -2.73 1.05 -10.06
CA ASN A 296 -2.59 1.07 -8.62
C ASN A 296 -2.75 2.50 -8.08
N ASN A 297 -3.63 2.67 -7.08
CA ASN A 297 -3.85 3.94 -6.40
C ASN A 297 -2.81 4.28 -5.31
N TYR A 298 -1.71 3.53 -5.25
CA TYR A 298 -0.58 3.74 -4.35
C TYR A 298 0.76 3.73 -5.11
N PHE A 299 1.75 4.40 -4.53
CA PHE A 299 3.17 4.19 -4.79
C PHE A 299 3.69 3.11 -3.85
N LEU A 300 4.56 2.23 -4.36
CA LEU A 300 5.20 1.16 -3.60
C LEU A 300 6.71 1.41 -3.46
N PHE A 301 7.20 1.47 -2.22
CA PHE A 301 8.62 1.53 -1.90
C PHE A 301 9.27 0.14 -2.03
N THR A 302 9.61 -0.23 -3.27
CA THR A 302 10.08 -1.59 -3.62
C THR A 302 11.32 -2.11 -2.88
N PRO A 303 12.32 -1.29 -2.45
CA PRO A 303 13.52 -1.83 -1.81
C PRO A 303 13.28 -2.54 -0.48
N LEU A 304 12.18 -2.22 0.23
CA LEU A 304 11.84 -2.84 1.52
C LEU A 304 10.81 -3.97 1.39
N LEU A 305 10.42 -4.31 0.16
CA LEU A 305 9.41 -5.34 -0.09
C LEU A 305 9.81 -6.73 0.44
N PRO A 306 11.10 -7.17 0.38
CA PRO A 306 11.52 -8.43 1.01
C PRO A 306 11.19 -8.49 2.51
N SER A 307 11.44 -7.42 3.25
CA SER A 307 11.14 -7.35 4.69
C SER A 307 9.64 -7.47 5.00
N ALA A 308 8.78 -7.04 4.09
CA ALA A 308 7.33 -7.15 4.28
C ALA A 308 6.79 -8.58 4.10
N THR A 309 7.54 -9.46 3.44
CA THR A 309 7.12 -10.85 3.18
C THR A 309 7.08 -11.73 4.43
N VAL A 310 7.81 -11.36 5.49
CA VAL A 310 7.92 -12.12 6.74
C VAL A 310 7.42 -11.34 7.96
N GLY A 311 6.87 -10.14 7.75
CA GLY A 311 6.35 -9.30 8.84
C GLY A 311 7.39 -8.46 9.59
N THR A 312 8.64 -8.36 9.09
CA THR A 312 9.63 -7.39 9.60
C THR A 312 9.15 -5.95 9.43
N LEU A 313 8.44 -5.70 8.32
CA LEU A 313 7.77 -4.44 8.03
C LEU A 313 6.32 -4.70 7.63
N GLU A 314 5.42 -3.80 8.01
CA GLU A 314 4.04 -3.86 7.57
C GLU A 314 3.89 -3.27 6.17
N LEU A 315 3.08 -3.91 5.31
CA LEU A 315 2.90 -3.50 3.92
C LEU A 315 2.53 -2.01 3.82
N ARG A 316 1.63 -1.54 4.70
CA ARG A 316 1.16 -0.14 4.76
C ARG A 316 2.29 0.88 4.93
N SER A 317 3.42 0.48 5.49
CA SER A 317 4.58 1.33 5.76
C SER A 317 5.40 1.59 4.49
N LEU A 318 5.24 0.73 3.48
CA LEU A 318 5.88 0.86 2.17
C LEU A 318 5.00 1.61 1.16
N LEU A 319 3.76 1.96 1.50
CA LEU A 319 2.78 2.54 0.57
C LEU A 319 2.58 4.03 0.80
N GLU A 320 2.41 4.78 -0.28
CA GLU A 320 1.87 6.15 -0.22
C GLU A 320 0.75 6.33 -1.25
N PRO A 321 -0.45 6.80 -0.87
CA PRO A 321 -1.54 7.02 -1.81
C PRO A 321 -1.16 7.98 -2.94
N VAL A 322 -1.42 7.60 -4.20
CA VAL A 322 -1.10 8.43 -5.37
C VAL A 322 -1.84 9.75 -5.32
N ARG A 323 -3.11 9.77 -4.89
CA ARG A 323 -3.89 11.01 -4.74
C ARG A 323 -3.22 12.05 -3.83
N LYS A 324 -2.53 11.61 -2.77
CA LYS A 324 -1.78 12.51 -1.87
C LYS A 324 -0.47 13.00 -2.49
N ILE A 325 0.13 12.22 -3.38
CA ILE A 325 1.31 12.65 -4.14
C ILE A 325 0.87 13.65 -5.23
N ALA A 326 -0.20 13.32 -5.94
CA ALA A 326 -0.81 14.10 -7.02
C ALA A 326 -1.28 15.48 -6.56
N SER A 327 -1.84 15.58 -5.34
CA SER A 327 -2.31 16.85 -4.78
C SER A 327 -1.21 17.91 -4.61
N ARG A 328 0.08 17.52 -4.62
CA ARG A 328 1.20 18.48 -4.55
C ARG A 328 1.32 19.37 -5.79
N VAL A 329 0.84 18.87 -6.93
CA VAL A 329 0.86 19.60 -8.21
C VAL A 329 -0.54 19.77 -8.78
N HIS A 330 -1.58 19.59 -7.95
CA HIS A 330 -2.98 19.62 -8.37
C HIS A 330 -3.27 18.67 -9.56
N ALA A 331 -2.61 17.51 -9.59
CA ALA A 331 -2.81 16.53 -10.66
C ALA A 331 -4.11 15.73 -10.45
N HIS A 332 -4.81 15.44 -11.54
CA HIS A 332 -5.90 14.48 -11.55
C HIS A 332 -5.32 13.06 -11.52
N PHE A 333 -5.98 12.17 -10.77
CA PHE A 333 -5.61 10.76 -10.72
C PHE A 333 -6.76 9.89 -11.21
N LEU A 334 -6.48 9.11 -12.25
CA LEU A 334 -7.37 8.13 -12.86
C LEU A 334 -6.86 6.72 -12.52
N GLU A 335 -7.69 5.97 -11.81
CA GLU A 335 -7.42 4.55 -11.54
C GLU A 335 -7.87 3.72 -12.75
N GLY A 336 -6.90 3.25 -13.52
CA GLY A 336 -7.12 2.56 -14.77
C GLY A 336 -5.83 2.16 -15.44
N ARG A 337 -5.91 1.19 -16.35
CA ARG A 337 -4.77 0.67 -17.10
C ARG A 337 -4.74 1.31 -18.48
N ALA A 338 -3.63 1.94 -18.83
CA ALA A 338 -3.38 2.35 -20.21
C ALA A 338 -3.22 1.11 -21.09
N VAL A 339 -4.02 1.01 -22.15
CA VAL A 339 -4.08 -0.15 -23.05
C VAL A 339 -3.40 0.14 -24.38
N ASP A 340 -3.58 1.36 -24.90
CA ASP A 340 -3.13 1.76 -26.22
C ASP A 340 -2.85 3.27 -26.26
N ILE A 341 -2.12 3.73 -27.28
CA ILE A 341 -1.86 5.16 -27.52
C ILE A 341 -2.19 5.46 -28.98
N ASP A 342 -3.21 6.29 -29.17
CA ASP A 342 -3.59 6.81 -30.48
C ASP A 342 -2.74 8.06 -30.78
N LEU A 343 -1.70 7.86 -31.60
CA LEU A 343 -0.72 8.90 -31.93
C LEU A 343 -1.26 9.97 -32.88
N ASP A 344 -2.23 9.62 -33.71
CA ASP A 344 -2.83 10.53 -34.69
C ASP A 344 -3.68 11.59 -33.98
N TYR A 345 -4.45 11.16 -32.99
CA TYR A 345 -5.32 12.03 -32.19
C TYR A 345 -4.68 12.50 -30.88
N LYS A 346 -3.48 12.01 -30.54
CA LYS A 346 -2.79 12.23 -29.25
C LYS A 346 -3.65 11.85 -28.04
N TYR A 347 -4.20 10.64 -28.07
CA TYR A 347 -5.01 10.08 -26.99
C TYR A 347 -4.36 8.86 -26.36
N VAL A 348 -4.47 8.71 -25.04
CA VAL A 348 -4.19 7.47 -24.33
C VAL A 348 -5.49 6.72 -24.13
N GLU A 349 -5.58 5.49 -24.63
CA GLU A 349 -6.71 4.60 -24.34
C GLU A 349 -6.55 4.01 -22.94
N VAL A 350 -7.54 4.22 -22.08
CA VAL A 350 -7.55 3.77 -20.70
C VAL A 350 -8.72 2.82 -20.48
N HIS A 351 -8.42 1.68 -19.89
CA HIS A 351 -9.41 0.78 -19.31
C HIS A 351 -9.59 1.15 -17.84
N GLY A 352 -10.73 1.76 -17.51
CA GLY A 352 -11.03 2.22 -16.15
C GLY A 352 -11.24 1.07 -15.15
N CYS A 353 -11.09 1.36 -13.86
CA CYS A 353 -11.31 0.39 -12.78
C CYS A 353 -12.75 -0.13 -12.66
N ASN A 354 -13.72 0.48 -13.37
CA ASN A 354 -15.11 0.04 -13.41
C ASN A 354 -15.36 -1.06 -14.46
N GLU A 355 -14.37 -1.41 -15.28
CA GLU A 355 -14.38 -2.49 -16.28
C GLU A 355 -15.52 -2.42 -17.32
N LYS A 356 -16.16 -1.25 -17.51
CA LYS A 356 -17.31 -1.10 -18.41
C LYS A 356 -16.91 -0.89 -19.87
N GLU A 357 -16.33 0.27 -20.16
CA GLU A 357 -15.86 0.64 -21.49
C GLU A 357 -14.53 1.37 -21.38
N ASN A 358 -13.71 1.26 -22.42
CA ASN A 358 -12.48 2.03 -22.55
C ASN A 358 -12.82 3.48 -22.89
N PHE A 359 -11.97 4.40 -22.48
CA PHE A 359 -12.10 5.82 -22.80
C PHE A 359 -10.73 6.40 -23.14
N TYR A 360 -10.73 7.51 -23.87
CA TYR A 360 -9.53 8.24 -24.26
C TYR A 360 -9.22 9.38 -23.30
N VAL A 361 -7.94 9.53 -22.96
CA VAL A 361 -7.40 10.68 -22.24
C VAL A 361 -6.51 11.48 -23.18
N PRO A 362 -6.85 12.73 -23.50
CA PRO A 362 -6.07 13.57 -24.41
C PRO A 362 -4.79 14.09 -23.75
N TYR A 363 -3.71 14.18 -24.53
CA TYR A 363 -2.43 14.70 -24.06
C TYR A 363 -1.77 15.66 -25.06
N ASP A 364 -1.07 16.67 -24.53
CA ASP A 364 -0.10 17.44 -25.31
C ASP A 364 1.30 16.85 -25.16
N LYS A 365 1.62 16.36 -23.95
CA LYS A 365 2.85 15.65 -23.62
C LYS A 365 2.52 14.37 -22.86
N LEU A 366 3.22 13.29 -23.18
CA LEU A 366 3.01 11.98 -22.58
C LEU A 366 4.29 11.45 -21.94
N ILE A 367 4.20 11.02 -20.67
CA ILE A 367 5.28 10.34 -19.94
C ILE A 367 4.86 8.89 -19.69
N VAL A 368 5.66 7.95 -20.17
CA VAL A 368 5.49 6.51 -19.95
C VAL A 368 6.45 6.03 -18.86
N ALA A 369 5.90 5.71 -17.69
CA ALA A 369 6.64 5.25 -16.51
C ALA A 369 5.97 4.02 -15.86
N VAL A 370 5.51 3.09 -16.71
CA VAL A 370 4.79 1.86 -16.31
C VAL A 370 5.66 0.82 -15.61
N GLY A 371 6.99 0.97 -15.69
CA GLY A 371 7.94 -0.01 -15.15
C GLY A 371 7.94 -1.33 -15.94
N ALA A 372 8.52 -2.38 -15.36
CA ALA A 372 8.65 -3.68 -16.01
C ALA A 372 7.98 -4.79 -15.20
N THR A 373 7.45 -5.77 -15.92
CA THR A 373 6.94 -7.02 -15.36
C THR A 373 8.05 -8.06 -15.25
N SER A 374 7.92 -9.01 -14.32
CA SER A 374 8.85 -10.13 -14.19
C SER A 374 8.95 -10.92 -15.49
N MET A 375 10.17 -11.05 -16.01
CA MET A 375 10.45 -11.83 -17.21
C MET A 375 10.54 -13.31 -16.82
N THR A 376 9.69 -14.14 -17.43
CA THR A 376 9.68 -15.59 -17.16
C THR A 376 10.80 -16.35 -17.86
N HIS A 377 11.56 -15.68 -18.74
CA HIS A 377 12.64 -16.26 -19.55
C HIS A 377 12.24 -17.52 -20.34
N GLY A 378 10.94 -17.81 -20.47
CA GLY A 378 10.43 -19.02 -21.08
C GLY A 378 10.64 -20.30 -20.26
N VAL A 379 10.79 -20.20 -18.93
CA VAL A 379 10.92 -21.36 -18.03
C VAL A 379 9.53 -21.93 -17.70
N GLU A 380 9.30 -23.20 -18.05
CA GLU A 380 8.09 -23.97 -17.67
C GLU A 380 8.07 -24.26 -16.16
N GLY A 381 6.90 -24.30 -15.54
CA GLY A 381 6.77 -24.47 -14.08
C GLY A 381 6.95 -23.19 -13.28
N ILE A 382 7.25 -22.06 -13.93
CA ILE A 382 7.37 -20.76 -13.25
C ILE A 382 6.02 -20.29 -12.67
N GLU A 383 4.91 -20.78 -13.20
CA GLU A 383 3.56 -20.65 -12.66
C GLU A 383 3.41 -21.25 -11.26
N HIS A 384 4.30 -22.19 -10.87
CA HIS A 384 4.34 -22.73 -9.50
C HIS A 384 5.21 -21.90 -8.54
N THR A 385 5.90 -20.89 -9.06
CA THR A 385 6.71 -19.94 -8.28
C THR A 385 5.90 -18.71 -7.90
N VAL A 386 6.30 -18.05 -6.81
CA VAL A 386 5.74 -16.75 -6.42
C VAL A 386 6.75 -15.68 -6.77
N ARG A 387 6.29 -14.58 -7.35
CA ARG A 387 7.14 -13.43 -7.70
C ARG A 387 7.26 -12.52 -6.49
N LEU A 388 8.22 -11.59 -6.49
CA LEU A 388 8.37 -10.57 -5.46
C LEU A 388 8.56 -9.20 -6.12
N LYS A 389 7.47 -8.62 -6.63
CA LYS A 389 7.46 -7.30 -7.30
C LYS A 389 6.32 -6.40 -6.83
N THR A 390 5.18 -6.98 -6.44
CA THR A 390 3.97 -6.24 -6.01
C THR A 390 3.63 -6.42 -4.52
N ILE A 391 2.64 -5.70 -4.01
CA ILE A 391 2.11 -5.95 -2.66
C ILE A 391 1.44 -7.32 -2.60
N ARG A 392 0.66 -7.66 -3.62
CA ARG A 392 -0.08 -8.93 -3.68
C ARG A 392 0.89 -10.10 -3.59
N ASP A 393 2.00 -10.00 -4.32
CA ASP A 393 3.12 -10.93 -4.26
C ASP A 393 3.63 -11.12 -2.81
N ALA A 394 3.87 -10.03 -2.07
CA ALA A 394 4.36 -10.11 -0.70
C ALA A 394 3.34 -10.72 0.27
N ILE A 395 2.03 -10.42 0.09
CA ILE A 395 0.95 -11.07 0.84
C ILE A 395 0.92 -12.57 0.54
N ASP A 396 0.98 -12.94 -0.75
CA ASP A 396 0.95 -14.33 -1.20
C ASP A 396 2.14 -15.13 -0.67
N ILE A 397 3.33 -14.53 -0.66
CA ILE A 397 4.54 -15.13 -0.08
C ILE A 397 4.35 -15.35 1.42
N ARG A 398 3.96 -14.31 2.18
CA ARG A 398 3.74 -14.40 3.63
C ARG A 398 2.75 -15.52 3.95
N ARG A 399 1.60 -15.50 3.29
CA ARG A 399 0.57 -16.54 3.41
C ARG A 399 1.12 -17.93 3.12
N LYS A 400 1.83 -18.12 2.01
CA LYS A 400 2.37 -19.44 1.61
C LYS A 400 3.43 -19.96 2.58
N ILE A 401 4.29 -19.08 3.10
CA ILE A 401 5.30 -19.44 4.11
C ILE A 401 4.61 -19.94 5.39
N ILE A 402 3.69 -19.14 5.94
CA ILE A 402 3.00 -19.49 7.19
C ILE A 402 2.13 -20.74 7.01
N GLU A 403 1.35 -20.82 5.93
CA GLU A 403 0.54 -22.02 5.64
C GLU A 403 1.37 -23.30 5.53
N ASN A 404 2.56 -23.24 4.91
CA ASN A 404 3.43 -24.40 4.81
C ASN A 404 3.93 -24.85 6.19
N VAL A 405 4.25 -23.91 7.07
CA VAL A 405 4.67 -24.21 8.44
C VAL A 405 3.51 -24.76 9.27
N GLU A 406 2.31 -24.20 9.15
CA GLU A 406 1.11 -24.73 9.81
C GLU A 406 0.78 -26.15 9.35
N LYS A 407 0.80 -26.40 8.03
CA LYS A 407 0.63 -27.74 7.45
C LYS A 407 1.70 -28.72 7.94
N ALA A 408 2.95 -28.26 8.07
CA ALA A 408 4.05 -29.07 8.59
C ALA A 408 3.85 -29.49 10.06
N CYS A 409 3.09 -28.72 10.85
CA CYS A 409 2.78 -29.01 12.25
C CYS A 409 1.65 -30.03 12.45
N LEU A 410 0.88 -30.35 11.40
CA LEU A 410 -0.25 -31.27 11.52
C LEU A 410 0.22 -32.71 11.81
N PRO A 411 -0.51 -33.46 12.65
CA PRO A 411 -0.19 -34.87 12.93
C PRO A 411 -0.35 -35.79 11.70
N THR A 412 -1.09 -35.34 10.69
CA THR A 412 -1.31 -36.05 9.42
C THR A 412 -0.18 -35.87 8.41
N THR A 413 0.76 -34.97 8.66
CA THR A 413 1.83 -34.66 7.70
C THR A 413 3.00 -35.62 7.88
N THR A 414 3.28 -36.38 6.82
CA THR A 414 4.40 -37.35 6.81
C THR A 414 5.75 -36.63 6.89
N PRO A 415 6.82 -37.28 7.38
CA PRO A 415 8.15 -36.66 7.43
C PRO A 415 8.67 -36.18 6.06
N GLU A 416 8.39 -36.91 5.00
CA GLU A 416 8.77 -36.54 3.63
C GLU A 416 8.06 -35.27 3.16
N GLU A 417 6.74 -35.21 3.37
CA GLU A 417 5.94 -34.04 3.01
C GLU A 417 6.30 -32.84 3.87
N ARG A 418 6.60 -33.04 5.16
CA ARG A 418 7.07 -31.99 6.07
C ARG A 418 8.35 -31.35 5.55
N LYS A 419 9.34 -32.17 5.18
CA LYS A 419 10.60 -31.71 4.60
C LYS A 419 10.39 -30.95 3.28
N ARG A 420 9.43 -31.38 2.45
CA ARG A 420 9.05 -30.69 1.20
C ARG A 420 8.43 -29.32 1.46
N LEU A 421 7.48 -29.23 2.41
CA LEU A 421 6.79 -27.98 2.78
C LEU A 421 7.75 -26.94 3.38
N LEU A 422 8.76 -27.41 4.13
CA LEU A 422 9.75 -26.57 4.84
C LEU A 422 11.01 -26.28 4.00
N SER A 423 11.00 -26.59 2.70
CA SER A 423 12.08 -26.25 1.78
C SER A 423 11.76 -24.99 0.99
N PHE A 424 12.49 -23.91 1.27
CA PHE A 424 12.34 -22.62 0.60
C PHE A 424 13.45 -22.44 -0.44
N VAL A 425 13.07 -22.18 -1.69
CA VAL A 425 14.00 -21.98 -2.79
C VAL A 425 13.81 -20.59 -3.38
N VAL A 426 14.88 -19.80 -3.40
CA VAL A 426 14.92 -18.44 -3.95
C VAL A 426 15.71 -18.46 -5.25
N CYS A 427 15.07 -18.08 -6.34
CA CYS A 427 15.70 -18.04 -7.65
C CYS A 427 16.23 -16.64 -7.94
N GLY A 428 17.57 -16.49 -7.97
CA GLY A 428 18.27 -15.25 -8.25
C GLY A 428 19.04 -14.73 -7.04
N GLY A 429 20.37 -14.59 -7.19
CA GLY A 429 21.27 -14.04 -6.19
C GLY A 429 21.50 -12.53 -6.29
N GLY A 430 20.56 -11.77 -6.88
CA GLY A 430 20.59 -10.31 -6.83
C GLY A 430 20.13 -9.78 -5.46
N PRO A 431 20.18 -8.44 -5.22
CA PRO A 431 19.81 -7.85 -3.93
C PRO A 431 18.47 -8.36 -3.40
N THR A 432 17.40 -8.32 -4.21
CA THR A 432 16.07 -8.76 -3.78
C THR A 432 16.01 -10.21 -3.30
N GLY A 433 16.69 -11.14 -3.98
CA GLY A 433 16.68 -12.55 -3.61
C GLY A 433 17.53 -12.82 -2.36
N VAL A 434 18.68 -12.15 -2.27
CA VAL A 434 19.56 -12.20 -1.10
C VAL A 434 18.87 -11.64 0.14
N GLU A 435 18.25 -10.47 0.03
CA GLU A 435 17.52 -9.83 1.14
C GLU A 435 16.33 -10.69 1.58
N PHE A 436 15.57 -11.25 0.63
CA PHE A 436 14.44 -12.13 0.96
C PHE A 436 14.90 -13.41 1.68
N ALA A 437 15.95 -14.07 1.20
CA ALA A 437 16.48 -15.26 1.87
C ALA A 437 17.00 -14.96 3.29
N ALA A 438 17.63 -13.79 3.47
CA ALA A 438 18.08 -13.33 4.77
C ALA A 438 16.90 -13.05 5.72
N GLU A 439 15.86 -12.36 5.23
CA GLU A 439 14.63 -12.09 6.01
C GLU A 439 13.91 -13.38 6.44
N VAL A 440 13.82 -14.38 5.55
CA VAL A 440 13.28 -15.71 5.90
C VAL A 440 14.16 -16.39 6.95
N SER A 441 15.49 -16.30 6.82
CA SER A 441 16.40 -16.88 7.81
C SER A 441 16.27 -16.24 9.19
N ASP A 442 16.17 -14.90 9.27
CA ASP A 442 15.96 -14.21 10.54
C ASP A 442 14.61 -14.62 11.17
N TRP A 443 13.53 -14.61 10.39
CA TRP A 443 12.21 -15.06 10.89
C TRP A 443 12.26 -16.50 11.43
N VAL A 444 12.94 -17.40 10.73
CA VAL A 444 13.11 -18.80 11.15
C VAL A 444 13.90 -18.93 12.45
N ASN A 445 14.90 -18.07 12.66
CA ASN A 445 15.82 -18.16 13.80
C ASN A 445 15.38 -17.35 15.03
N GLU A 446 14.61 -16.29 14.82
CA GLU A 446 14.17 -15.36 15.87
C GLU A 446 12.75 -15.68 16.33
N ASP A 447 11.79 -15.74 15.42
CA ASP A 447 10.36 -15.87 15.78
C ASP A 447 9.89 -17.33 15.77
N LEU A 448 10.22 -18.08 14.71
CA LEU A 448 9.66 -19.43 14.53
C LEU A 448 10.09 -20.40 15.64
N VAL A 449 11.29 -20.24 16.20
CA VAL A 449 11.80 -21.09 17.29
C VAL A 449 11.03 -20.86 18.60
N GLU A 450 10.48 -19.67 18.80
CA GLU A 450 9.72 -19.32 20.00
C GLU A 450 8.30 -19.87 19.95
N TRP A 451 7.65 -19.79 18.79
CA TRP A 451 6.21 -20.09 18.65
C TRP A 451 5.88 -21.47 18.07
N PHE A 452 6.78 -22.10 17.31
CA PHE A 452 6.53 -23.39 16.66
C PHE A 452 7.33 -24.55 17.29
N PRO A 453 6.90 -25.82 17.07
CA PRO A 453 7.65 -26.96 17.57
C PRO A 453 9.09 -26.99 17.07
N LYS A 454 10.06 -27.24 17.97
CA LYS A 454 11.50 -27.25 17.66
C LYS A 454 11.90 -28.19 16.51
N LEU A 455 11.09 -29.23 16.24
CA LEU A 455 11.29 -30.12 15.10
C LEU A 455 11.17 -29.39 13.76
N ILE A 456 10.21 -28.47 13.64
CA ILE A 456 9.96 -27.68 12.43
C ILE A 456 11.22 -26.89 12.07
N ARG A 457 11.81 -26.18 13.04
CA ARG A 457 13.06 -25.44 12.81
C ARG A 457 14.17 -26.33 12.25
N LYS A 458 14.32 -27.57 12.73
CA LYS A 458 15.38 -28.49 12.28
C LYS A 458 15.21 -28.97 10.85
N GLU A 459 13.98 -29.02 10.35
CA GLU A 459 13.66 -29.51 9.02
C GLU A 459 13.59 -28.40 7.96
N ILE A 460 13.56 -27.13 8.38
CA ILE A 460 13.60 -25.98 7.46
C ILE A 460 14.96 -25.91 6.73
N SER A 461 14.89 -25.70 5.41
CA SER A 461 16.05 -25.43 4.57
C SER A 461 15.78 -24.25 3.64
N ILE A 462 16.75 -23.36 3.50
CA ILE A 462 16.69 -22.18 2.63
C ILE A 462 17.79 -22.33 1.58
N HIS A 463 17.41 -22.19 0.30
CA HIS A 463 18.33 -22.35 -0.83
C HIS A 463 18.23 -21.12 -1.73
N ILE A 464 19.37 -20.62 -2.21
CA ILE A 464 19.45 -19.58 -3.24
C ILE A 464 20.08 -20.19 -4.48
N ILE A 465 19.43 -20.06 -5.62
CA ILE A 465 19.96 -20.50 -6.92
C ILE A 465 20.39 -19.28 -7.71
N GLN A 466 21.67 -19.21 -8.07
CA GLN A 466 22.27 -18.10 -8.79
C GLN A 466 22.97 -18.58 -10.06
N SER A 467 22.70 -17.89 -11.16
CA SER A 467 23.19 -18.28 -12.48
C SER A 467 24.68 -18.07 -12.71
N ARG A 468 25.28 -17.12 -11.99
CA ARG A 468 26.71 -16.79 -12.06
C ARG A 468 27.46 -17.39 -10.88
N ASP A 469 28.76 -17.19 -10.86
CA ASP A 469 29.72 -17.64 -9.85
C ASP A 469 29.47 -17.05 -8.46
N HIS A 470 28.94 -15.83 -8.38
CA HIS A 470 28.65 -15.17 -7.10
C HIS A 470 27.23 -14.58 -6.98
N ILE A 471 26.76 -14.47 -5.72
CA ILE A 471 25.62 -13.62 -5.35
C ILE A 471 26.06 -12.15 -5.23
N LEU A 472 25.13 -11.21 -5.37
CA LEU A 472 25.42 -9.76 -5.36
C LEU A 472 26.49 -9.36 -6.39
N ASN A 473 26.47 -9.97 -7.58
CA ASN A 473 27.47 -9.77 -8.64
C ASN A 473 27.60 -8.33 -9.18
N THR A 474 26.74 -7.41 -8.75
CA THR A 474 26.84 -5.97 -9.04
C THR A 474 27.70 -5.21 -8.01
N PHE A 475 28.14 -5.88 -6.95
CA PHE A 475 29.01 -5.33 -5.91
C PHE A 475 30.45 -5.79 -6.12
N ASP A 476 31.39 -5.14 -5.41
CA ASP A 476 32.77 -5.61 -5.30
C ASP A 476 32.84 -7.08 -4.81
N SER A 477 33.78 -7.86 -5.35
CA SER A 477 33.91 -9.29 -5.04
C SER A 477 34.09 -9.56 -3.55
N LYS A 478 34.71 -8.65 -2.79
CA LYS A 478 34.85 -8.78 -1.33
C LYS A 478 33.50 -8.78 -0.62
N ILE A 479 32.54 -8.02 -1.13
CA ILE A 479 31.18 -7.94 -0.59
C ILE A 479 30.44 -9.25 -0.90
N SER A 480 30.56 -9.76 -2.12
CA SER A 480 30.02 -11.07 -2.50
C SER A 480 30.58 -12.20 -1.63
N ASP A 481 31.91 -12.26 -1.46
CA ASP A 481 32.58 -13.25 -0.61
C ASP A 481 32.11 -13.18 0.84
N TYR A 482 31.94 -11.96 1.36
CA TYR A 482 31.41 -11.76 2.71
C TYR A 482 29.98 -12.26 2.84
N ALA A 483 29.13 -11.95 1.86
CA ALA A 483 27.73 -12.37 1.83
C ALA A 483 27.60 -13.90 1.78
N GLU A 484 28.41 -14.58 0.96
CA GLU A 484 28.42 -16.04 0.84
C GLU A 484 28.87 -16.71 2.14
N LYS A 485 29.96 -16.23 2.76
CA LYS A 485 30.41 -16.73 4.08
C LYS A 485 29.37 -16.50 5.17
N ARG A 486 28.66 -15.37 5.12
CA ARG A 486 27.56 -15.07 6.06
C ARG A 486 26.42 -16.06 5.87
N PHE A 487 26.02 -16.33 4.64
CA PHE A 487 24.94 -17.25 4.32
C PHE A 487 25.27 -18.70 4.68
N GLU A 488 26.53 -19.12 4.48
CA GLU A 488 27.01 -20.41 4.97
C GLU A 488 26.83 -20.55 6.50
N ARG A 489 27.21 -19.50 7.25
CA ARG A 489 27.05 -19.47 8.72
C ARG A 489 25.58 -19.49 9.15
N ASP A 490 24.72 -18.80 8.41
CA ASP A 490 23.28 -18.73 8.69
C ASP A 490 22.51 -19.94 8.13
N HIS A 491 23.23 -20.95 7.62
CA HIS A 491 22.70 -22.20 7.04
C HIS A 491 21.77 -21.99 5.83
N ILE A 492 22.07 -20.97 5.02
CA ILE A 492 21.44 -20.71 3.73
C ILE A 492 22.34 -21.33 2.65
N ASN A 493 21.79 -22.29 1.89
CA ASN A 493 22.56 -22.99 0.85
C ASN A 493 22.61 -22.14 -0.43
N VAL A 494 23.79 -21.66 -0.79
CA VAL A 494 24.00 -20.89 -2.02
C VAL A 494 24.47 -21.83 -3.13
N ILE A 495 23.65 -21.98 -4.16
CA ILE A 495 23.91 -22.81 -5.34
C ILE A 495 24.23 -21.85 -6.51
N THR A 496 25.52 -21.64 -6.77
CA THR A 496 26.02 -20.78 -7.86
C THR A 496 26.20 -21.58 -9.15
N ASN A 497 26.50 -20.87 -10.25
CA ASN A 497 26.69 -21.43 -11.60
C ASN A 497 25.53 -22.34 -12.06
N SER A 498 24.34 -22.13 -11.50
CA SER A 498 23.19 -23.00 -11.69
C SER A 498 22.03 -22.19 -12.22
N ARG A 499 21.49 -22.61 -13.36
CA ARG A 499 20.30 -22.02 -13.97
C ARG A 499 19.13 -22.98 -13.86
N VAL A 500 17.94 -22.43 -13.65
CA VAL A 500 16.67 -23.14 -13.84
C VAL A 500 16.39 -23.18 -15.36
N VAL A 501 16.13 -24.36 -15.93
CA VAL A 501 16.07 -24.68 -17.40
C VAL A 501 14.91 -25.70 -17.64
N PRO A 502 14.16 -25.83 -18.80
CA PRO A 502 14.34 -25.32 -20.19
C PRO A 502 13.12 -24.80 -21.06
N MET A 503 13.48 -24.29 -22.26
CA MET A 503 12.90 -24.17 -23.65
C MET A 503 11.59 -23.44 -24.06
N THR A 504 11.71 -22.66 -25.15
CA THR A 504 10.83 -21.59 -25.66
C THR A 504 10.00 -21.93 -26.92
N SER A 505 8.87 -21.24 -27.10
CA SER A 505 8.25 -21.00 -28.44
C SER A 505 7.59 -19.62 -28.63
N PHE A 506 7.47 -18.79 -27.59
CA PHE A 506 6.54 -17.65 -27.62
C PHE A 506 7.20 -16.28 -27.90
N ALA A 507 8.50 -16.13 -27.67
CA ALA A 507 9.21 -14.86 -27.84
C ALA A 507 9.43 -14.45 -29.32
N LYS A 508 9.02 -15.27 -30.29
CA LYS A 508 9.19 -15.05 -31.73
C LYS A 508 8.05 -14.24 -32.37
N ASN A 509 6.88 -14.13 -31.72
CA ASN A 509 5.65 -13.58 -32.31
C ASN A 509 5.33 -12.12 -31.96
N LEU A 510 6.09 -11.49 -31.05
CA LEU A 510 5.75 -10.16 -30.54
C LEU A 510 6.58 -9.01 -31.16
N THR A 511 7.41 -9.33 -32.16
CA THR A 511 8.48 -8.45 -32.62
C THR A 511 8.17 -7.71 -33.94
N GLU A 512 7.00 -7.95 -34.54
CA GLU A 512 6.72 -7.58 -35.94
C GLU A 512 5.94 -6.27 -36.16
N LYS A 513 5.68 -5.45 -35.13
CA LYS A 513 4.70 -4.33 -35.26
C LYS A 513 5.24 -2.89 -35.22
N LEU A 514 6.55 -2.64 -35.22
CA LEU A 514 7.10 -1.27 -35.34
C LEU A 514 8.38 -1.25 -36.20
N PRO A 515 8.43 -0.56 -37.36
CA PRO A 515 9.58 -0.63 -38.27
C PRO A 515 10.88 0.05 -37.78
N VAL A 516 10.80 1.00 -36.82
CA VAL A 516 11.98 1.66 -36.22
C VAL A 516 12.42 1.01 -34.89
N GLN A 517 11.56 0.19 -34.29
CA GLN A 517 11.81 -0.49 -33.00
C GLN A 517 11.72 -2.02 -33.10
N ALA A 518 11.75 -2.57 -34.32
CA ALA A 518 11.74 -4.00 -34.55
C ALA A 518 12.94 -4.66 -33.85
N HIS A 519 12.70 -5.75 -33.12
CA HIS A 519 13.70 -6.59 -32.47
C HIS A 519 14.31 -6.11 -31.14
N LYS A 520 13.76 -5.07 -30.51
CA LYS A 520 14.22 -4.61 -29.17
C LYS A 520 13.27 -5.05 -28.05
N ARG A 521 13.81 -5.56 -26.93
CA ARG A 521 13.05 -6.08 -25.76
C ARG A 521 12.57 -5.00 -24.78
N VAL A 522 12.94 -3.74 -25.00
CA VAL A 522 12.71 -2.57 -24.12
C VAL A 522 12.52 -1.33 -25.02
N LEU A 523 11.71 -0.34 -24.60
CA LEU A 523 11.51 0.91 -25.35
C LEU A 523 12.81 1.73 -25.41
N THR A 524 13.23 2.17 -26.60
CA THR A 524 14.46 2.98 -26.76
C THR A 524 14.18 4.47 -26.82
N THR A 525 14.88 5.24 -25.98
CA THR A 525 14.83 6.70 -25.94
C THR A 525 16.14 7.31 -26.39
N ASP A 526 16.10 8.58 -26.78
CA ASP A 526 17.30 9.40 -26.95
C ASP A 526 17.93 9.81 -25.60
N ASN A 527 18.99 10.62 -25.66
CA ASN A 527 19.71 11.13 -24.47
C ASN A 527 18.90 12.14 -23.63
N PHE A 528 17.72 12.53 -24.10
CA PHE A 528 16.76 13.41 -23.42
C PHE A 528 15.51 12.64 -22.95
N LEU A 529 15.54 11.30 -22.98
CA LEU A 529 14.45 10.39 -22.57
C LEU A 529 13.21 10.44 -23.48
N LYS A 530 13.34 11.02 -24.68
CA LYS A 530 12.27 11.11 -25.69
C LYS A 530 12.25 9.83 -26.51
N LEU A 531 11.07 9.28 -26.75
CA LEU A 531 10.91 8.00 -27.45
C LEU A 531 11.27 8.18 -28.93
N GLN A 532 12.14 7.32 -29.46
CA GLN A 532 12.61 7.45 -30.84
C GLN A 532 11.47 7.33 -31.85
N GLY A 533 11.41 8.28 -32.79
CA GLY A 533 10.38 8.38 -33.82
C GLY A 533 9.18 9.26 -33.44
N LEU A 534 9.10 9.77 -32.21
CA LEU A 534 7.96 10.58 -31.74
C LEU A 534 8.43 11.87 -31.05
N ARG A 535 7.73 12.98 -31.33
CA ARG A 535 8.13 14.32 -30.85
C ARG A 535 7.56 14.71 -29.48
N ASP A 536 6.53 14.04 -28.97
CA ASP A 536 5.84 14.46 -27.74
C ASP A 536 5.71 13.35 -26.68
N VAL A 537 6.44 12.25 -26.85
CA VAL A 537 6.36 11.06 -25.98
C VAL A 537 7.72 10.80 -25.33
N TYR A 538 7.71 10.64 -24.01
CA TYR A 538 8.89 10.36 -23.18
C TYR A 538 8.71 9.03 -22.47
N ALA A 539 9.79 8.27 -22.27
CA ALA A 539 9.75 6.99 -21.55
C ALA A 539 10.91 6.89 -20.56
N LEU A 540 10.66 6.35 -19.35
CA LEU A 540 11.67 6.27 -18.29
C LEU A 540 11.41 5.14 -17.29
N GLY A 541 12.42 4.79 -16.49
CA GLY A 541 12.40 3.68 -15.55
C GLY A 541 12.53 2.31 -16.23
N ASP A 542 12.12 1.24 -15.54
CA ASP A 542 12.36 -0.15 -15.98
C ASP A 542 11.78 -0.49 -17.38
N CYS A 543 10.81 0.29 -17.90
CA CYS A 543 10.21 0.09 -19.23
C CYS A 543 11.02 0.70 -20.39
N ALA A 544 12.02 1.53 -20.10
CA ALA A 544 12.72 2.32 -21.11
C ALA A 544 14.23 2.26 -20.93
N THR A 545 14.96 2.36 -22.04
CA THR A 545 16.41 2.39 -22.06
C THR A 545 16.91 3.46 -23.03
N ILE A 546 18.03 4.10 -22.70
CA ILE A 546 18.68 5.04 -23.63
C ILE A 546 19.42 4.21 -24.66
N GLU A 547 19.20 4.46 -25.96
CA GLU A 547 19.92 3.72 -27.00
C GLU A 547 21.42 3.96 -26.86
N ASN A 548 22.20 2.88 -26.85
CA ASN A 548 23.64 2.97 -26.99
C ASN A 548 23.96 3.60 -28.35
N PRO A 549 24.60 4.77 -28.39
CA PRO A 549 24.99 5.37 -29.64
C PRO A 549 26.04 4.50 -30.31
N ASN A 550 25.85 4.21 -31.60
CA ASN A 550 26.86 3.56 -32.39
C ASN A 550 27.93 4.60 -32.73
N LEU A 551 28.92 4.78 -31.85
CA LEU A 551 29.96 5.79 -32.02
C LEU A 551 30.70 5.60 -33.35
N LEU A 552 30.84 4.35 -33.80
CA LEU A 552 31.43 4.00 -35.09
C LEU A 552 30.74 4.69 -36.27
N GLN A 553 29.42 4.86 -36.21
CA GLN A 553 28.64 5.50 -37.27
C GLN A 553 28.93 7.00 -37.37
N HIS A 554 29.34 7.62 -36.27
CA HIS A 554 29.66 9.05 -36.18
C HIS A 554 31.16 9.35 -36.33
N ILE A 555 31.99 8.35 -36.67
CA ILE A 555 33.46 8.51 -36.74
C ILE A 555 33.89 9.67 -37.65
N MET A 556 33.26 9.80 -38.82
CA MET A 556 33.61 10.87 -39.77
C MET A 556 33.19 12.25 -39.26
N GLU A 557 32.09 12.35 -38.52
CA GLU A 557 31.66 13.61 -37.89
C GLU A 557 32.64 14.02 -36.79
N PHE A 558 33.09 13.07 -35.97
CA PHE A 558 34.07 13.34 -34.91
C PHE A 558 35.41 13.78 -35.47
N ILE A 559 35.90 13.13 -36.53
CA ILE A 559 37.13 13.53 -37.21
C ILE A 559 36.94 14.92 -37.80
N GLN A 560 35.87 15.17 -38.54
CA GLN A 560 35.65 16.46 -39.21
C GLN A 560 35.52 17.64 -38.22
N GLU A 561 34.99 17.42 -37.02
CA GLU A 561 34.85 18.46 -35.99
C GLU A 561 36.13 18.70 -35.19
N ALA A 562 37.04 17.72 -35.10
CA ALA A 562 38.24 17.80 -34.28
C ALA A 562 39.55 17.99 -35.07
N ASP A 563 39.65 17.40 -36.26
CA ASP A 563 40.79 17.50 -37.19
C ASP A 563 40.82 18.91 -37.80
N THR A 564 41.55 19.80 -37.14
CA THR A 564 41.55 21.24 -37.47
C THR A 564 42.53 21.54 -38.59
N ASP A 565 43.59 20.74 -38.72
CA ASP A 565 44.64 20.90 -39.73
C ASP A 565 44.41 20.05 -41.01
N LYS A 566 43.42 19.14 -40.97
CA LYS A 566 42.97 18.27 -42.08
C LYS A 566 44.05 17.32 -42.58
N ASP A 567 44.97 16.93 -41.71
CA ASP A 567 46.06 16.02 -42.06
C ASP A 567 45.63 14.54 -42.02
N GLY A 568 44.43 14.25 -41.50
CA GLY A 568 43.85 12.90 -41.42
C GLY A 568 44.41 12.04 -40.28
N SER A 569 45.20 12.61 -39.38
CA SER A 569 45.84 11.95 -38.22
C SER A 569 45.45 12.66 -36.92
N ILE A 570 44.85 11.95 -35.97
CA ILE A 570 44.34 12.59 -34.76
C ILE A 570 45.46 12.71 -33.71
N GLN A 571 45.92 13.93 -33.47
CA GLN A 571 46.89 14.22 -32.41
C GLN A 571 46.23 14.17 -31.02
N PHE A 572 47.02 14.10 -29.95
CA PHE A 572 46.47 14.00 -28.58
C PHE A 572 45.51 15.14 -28.22
N ASN A 573 45.78 16.38 -28.64
CA ASN A 573 44.88 17.51 -28.37
C ASN A 573 43.54 17.42 -29.12
N GLU A 574 43.56 16.91 -30.35
CA GLU A 574 42.36 16.67 -31.16
C GLU A 574 41.58 15.47 -30.62
N PHE A 575 42.29 14.45 -30.14
CA PHE A 575 41.71 13.34 -29.42
C PHE A 575 40.95 13.78 -28.15
N LEU A 576 41.47 14.77 -27.40
CA LEU A 576 40.74 15.37 -26.28
C LEU A 576 39.45 16.05 -26.75
N ALA A 577 39.48 16.78 -27.87
CA ALA A 577 38.29 17.43 -28.44
C ALA A 577 37.25 16.40 -28.92
N ILE A 578 37.68 15.29 -29.54
CA ILE A 578 36.83 14.15 -29.88
C ILE A 578 36.17 13.59 -28.61
N CYS A 579 36.95 13.35 -27.56
CA CYS A 579 36.44 12.82 -26.30
C CYS A 579 35.41 13.76 -25.65
N ASP A 580 35.62 15.07 -25.68
CA ASP A 580 34.67 16.05 -25.14
C ASP A 580 33.39 16.16 -25.96
N THR A 581 33.51 16.03 -27.29
CA THR A 581 32.36 15.92 -28.20
C THR A 581 31.56 14.65 -27.94
N MET A 582 32.23 13.51 -27.71
CA MET A 582 31.58 12.26 -27.31
C MET A 582 30.87 12.38 -25.97
N ARG A 583 31.51 12.95 -24.94
CA ARG A 583 30.89 13.15 -23.61
C ARG A 583 29.66 14.06 -23.65
N SER A 584 29.68 15.08 -24.50
CA SER A 584 28.57 16.03 -24.63
C SER A 584 27.40 15.45 -25.42
N ARG A 585 27.66 14.76 -26.55
CA ARG A 585 26.61 14.15 -27.37
C ARG A 585 26.08 12.85 -26.79
N PHE A 586 26.95 12.05 -26.18
CA PHE A 586 26.69 10.67 -25.76
C PHE A 586 27.18 10.44 -24.32
N PRO A 587 26.43 10.87 -23.30
CA PRO A 587 26.94 10.90 -21.92
C PRO A 587 27.30 9.54 -21.32
N LEU A 588 26.73 8.45 -21.85
CA LEU A 588 27.11 7.07 -21.50
C LEU A 588 28.61 6.79 -21.73
N THR A 589 29.26 7.49 -22.65
CA THR A 589 30.70 7.39 -22.94
C THR A 589 31.58 7.84 -21.79
N GLU A 590 31.08 8.69 -20.89
CA GLU A 590 31.88 9.37 -19.85
C GLU A 590 32.62 8.36 -18.95
N GLN A 591 31.99 7.21 -18.64
CA GLN A 591 32.61 6.16 -17.82
C GLN A 591 33.76 5.43 -18.53
N HIS A 592 33.70 5.33 -19.86
CA HIS A 592 34.71 4.65 -20.66
C HIS A 592 35.82 5.58 -21.12
N LEU A 593 35.58 6.89 -21.15
CA LEU A 593 36.54 7.94 -21.49
C LEU A 593 37.28 8.44 -20.23
N THR A 594 37.84 7.51 -19.45
CA THR A 594 38.66 7.83 -18.26
C THR A 594 40.13 7.52 -18.54
N HIS A 595 41.04 8.28 -17.92
CA HIS A 595 42.49 8.16 -18.15
C HIS A 595 42.87 8.29 -19.65
N LEU A 596 42.46 9.38 -20.28
CA LEU A 596 42.59 9.62 -21.72
C LEU A 596 44.00 9.41 -22.27
N GLU A 597 45.03 9.81 -21.54
CA GLU A 597 46.44 9.58 -21.93
C GLU A 597 46.79 8.09 -22.05
N LYS A 598 46.35 7.28 -21.07
CA LYS A 598 46.56 5.82 -21.11
C LYS A 598 45.75 5.17 -22.23
N MET A 599 44.57 5.69 -22.52
CA MET A 599 43.75 5.22 -23.64
C MET A 599 44.44 5.53 -24.97
N PHE A 600 44.89 6.76 -25.18
CA PHE A 600 45.58 7.17 -26.39
C PHE A 600 46.78 6.26 -26.69
N ILE A 601 47.65 6.06 -25.69
CA ILE A 601 48.83 5.17 -25.79
C ILE A 601 48.44 3.71 -26.03
N LYS A 602 47.28 3.26 -25.54
CA LYS A 602 46.83 1.87 -25.68
C LYS A 602 46.39 1.56 -27.11
N TYR A 603 45.78 2.52 -27.81
CA TYR A 603 45.23 2.31 -29.16
C TYR A 603 46.17 2.78 -30.28
N ASP A 604 47.14 3.66 -29.97
CA ASP A 604 48.31 3.96 -30.81
C ASP A 604 49.21 2.71 -30.86
N THR A 605 48.92 1.84 -31.82
CA THR A 605 49.49 0.49 -31.91
C THR A 605 50.87 0.53 -32.55
N ASP A 606 51.08 1.46 -33.48
CA ASP A 606 52.36 1.67 -34.15
C ASP A 606 53.31 2.62 -33.40
N LYS A 607 52.82 3.28 -32.33
CA LYS A 607 53.54 4.20 -31.43
C LYS A 607 54.09 5.43 -32.14
N ASN A 608 53.40 5.88 -33.17
CA ASN A 608 53.79 7.05 -33.94
C ASN A 608 53.39 8.38 -33.23
N GLY A 609 52.62 8.32 -32.14
CA GLY A 609 52.17 9.48 -31.37
C GLY A 609 50.91 10.16 -31.91
N VAL A 610 50.24 9.57 -32.90
CA VAL A 610 48.96 9.99 -33.48
C VAL A 610 48.01 8.79 -33.57
N LEU A 611 46.70 9.02 -33.67
CA LEU A 611 45.74 7.95 -33.93
C LEU A 611 45.22 8.06 -35.36
N ASP A 612 45.40 7.00 -36.14
CA ASP A 612 44.81 6.91 -37.46
C ASP A 612 43.31 6.52 -37.42
N ILE A 613 42.65 6.55 -38.58
CA ILE A 613 41.21 6.25 -38.68
C ILE A 613 40.90 4.81 -38.26
N GLU A 614 41.75 3.83 -38.56
CA GLU A 614 41.49 2.43 -38.22
C GLU A 614 41.75 2.15 -36.73
N GLU A 615 42.76 2.78 -36.12
CA GLU A 615 43.02 2.75 -34.68
C GLU A 615 41.88 3.41 -33.89
N LEU A 616 41.43 4.59 -34.34
CA LEU A 616 40.28 5.27 -33.75
C LEU A 616 39.02 4.40 -33.86
N LYS A 617 38.79 3.75 -35.00
CA LYS A 617 37.66 2.84 -35.20
C LYS A 617 37.71 1.61 -34.30
N ILE A 618 38.90 1.03 -34.06
CA ILE A 618 39.08 -0.06 -33.09
C ILE A 618 38.74 0.43 -31.68
N MET A 619 39.21 1.62 -31.31
CA MET A 619 38.89 2.23 -30.02
C MET A 619 37.38 2.44 -29.86
N LEU A 620 36.71 3.07 -30.83
CA LEU A 620 35.27 3.33 -30.78
C LEU A 620 34.46 2.03 -30.73
N LYS A 621 34.88 1.01 -31.48
CA LYS A 621 34.25 -0.32 -31.44
C LYS A 621 34.42 -0.99 -30.07
N ASP A 622 35.59 -0.86 -29.43
CA ASP A 622 35.81 -1.38 -28.07
C ASP A 622 34.94 -0.65 -27.05
N ILE A 623 34.81 0.68 -27.16
CA ILE A 623 33.91 1.49 -26.32
C ILE A 623 32.44 1.07 -26.54
N ASP A 624 31.97 0.99 -27.78
CA ASP A 624 30.62 0.57 -28.15
C ASP A 624 30.30 -0.83 -27.60
N SER A 625 31.27 -1.75 -27.65
CA SER A 625 31.09 -3.12 -27.12
C SER A 625 30.98 -3.19 -25.60
N LYS A 626 31.49 -2.17 -24.90
CA LYS A 626 31.48 -2.07 -23.42
C LYS A 626 30.34 -1.23 -22.89
N MET A 627 29.73 -0.37 -23.72
CA MET A 627 28.55 0.39 -23.33
C MET A 627 27.40 -0.56 -23.03
N THR A 628 26.86 -0.43 -21.81
CA THR A 628 25.68 -1.17 -21.39
C THR A 628 24.58 -0.20 -21.02
N ASN A 629 23.35 -0.60 -21.30
CA ASN A 629 22.16 0.11 -20.87
C ASN A 629 22.18 0.32 -19.35
N LEU A 630 21.67 1.47 -18.91
CA LEU A 630 21.53 1.76 -17.48
C LEU A 630 20.72 0.66 -16.77
N PRO A 631 21.11 0.29 -15.53
CA PRO A 631 20.44 -0.79 -14.81
C PRO A 631 19.01 -0.38 -14.41
N ALA A 632 18.06 -1.31 -14.55
CA ALA A 632 16.65 -1.12 -14.16
C ALA A 632 16.52 -1.05 -12.63
N THR A 633 16.78 0.12 -12.06
CA THR A 633 16.80 0.38 -10.62
C THR A 633 15.93 1.58 -10.27
N ALA A 634 15.41 1.58 -9.04
CA ALA A 634 14.69 2.72 -8.47
C ALA A 634 15.51 4.02 -8.52
N GLN A 635 16.83 3.94 -8.33
CA GLN A 635 17.73 5.08 -8.38
C GLN A 635 17.80 5.69 -9.79
N VAL A 636 17.96 4.88 -10.83
CA VAL A 636 17.94 5.34 -12.23
C VAL A 636 16.59 5.97 -12.56
N ALA A 637 15.48 5.29 -12.25
CA ALA A 637 14.14 5.80 -12.51
C ALA A 637 13.86 7.14 -11.78
N SER A 638 14.32 7.27 -10.53
CA SER A 638 14.16 8.49 -9.73
C SER A 638 14.98 9.65 -10.32
N GLN A 639 16.24 9.42 -10.70
CA GLN A 639 17.08 10.46 -11.33
C GLN A 639 16.56 10.86 -12.71
N GLN A 640 16.08 9.90 -13.51
CA GLN A 640 15.42 10.19 -14.78
C GLN A 640 14.17 11.06 -14.58
N GLY A 641 13.35 10.77 -13.57
CA GLY A 641 12.18 11.58 -13.24
C GLY A 641 12.52 13.00 -12.78
N GLN A 642 13.58 13.17 -11.96
CA GLN A 642 14.08 14.50 -11.55
C GLN A 642 14.57 15.32 -12.75
N TYR A 643 15.36 14.69 -13.62
CA TYR A 643 15.86 15.30 -14.84
C TYR A 643 14.72 15.71 -15.77
N LEU A 644 13.76 14.81 -16.02
CA LEU A 644 12.65 15.08 -16.93
C LEU A 644 11.74 16.20 -16.40
N ALA A 645 11.46 16.22 -15.09
CA ALA A 645 10.72 17.33 -14.49
C ALA A 645 11.45 18.68 -14.67
N LYS A 646 12.78 18.71 -14.44
CA LYS A 646 13.60 19.90 -14.70
C LYS A 646 13.55 20.31 -16.17
N TYR A 647 13.63 19.35 -17.09
CA TYR A 647 13.53 19.61 -18.53
C TYR A 647 12.16 20.22 -18.90
N LEU A 648 11.06 19.59 -18.48
CA LEU A 648 9.69 20.07 -18.75
C LEU A 648 9.41 21.44 -18.14
N ASN A 649 9.93 21.70 -16.94
CA ASN A 649 9.82 23.02 -16.31
C ASN A 649 10.53 24.09 -17.13
N ASN A 650 11.72 23.81 -17.67
CA ASN A 650 12.45 24.78 -18.50
C ASN A 650 11.84 24.91 -19.90
N LEU A 651 11.31 23.82 -20.46
CA LEU A 651 10.67 23.82 -21.76
C LEU A 651 9.46 24.77 -21.83
N GLU A 652 8.64 24.83 -20.78
CA GLU A 652 7.51 25.75 -20.75
C GLU A 652 7.95 27.22 -20.56
N ASN A 653 9.12 27.45 -19.95
CA ASN A 653 9.67 28.80 -19.81
C ASN A 653 10.21 29.35 -21.14
N SER A 654 10.95 28.52 -21.89
CA SER A 654 11.59 28.90 -23.14
C SER A 654 10.64 28.82 -24.34
N LYS A 655 9.67 27.90 -24.29
CA LYS A 655 8.80 27.48 -25.40
C LYS A 655 9.54 26.98 -26.64
N ASP A 656 10.83 26.66 -26.49
CA ASP A 656 11.68 26.18 -27.56
C ASP A 656 12.54 25.00 -27.08
N GLU A 657 12.51 23.91 -27.85
CA GLU A 657 13.20 22.67 -27.49
C GLU A 657 14.72 22.83 -27.55
N LEU A 658 15.25 23.57 -28.54
CA LEU A 658 16.69 23.66 -28.79
C LEU A 658 17.41 24.47 -27.70
N SER A 659 16.85 25.62 -27.33
CA SER A 659 17.35 26.41 -26.20
C SER A 659 17.27 25.65 -24.87
N THR A 660 16.20 24.88 -24.66
CA THR A 660 16.04 24.05 -23.46
C THR A 660 17.09 22.92 -23.39
N GLN A 661 17.33 22.23 -24.51
CA GLN A 661 18.36 21.19 -24.60
C GLN A 661 19.75 21.75 -24.29
N THR A 662 20.06 22.95 -24.82
CA THR A 662 21.32 23.65 -24.56
C THR A 662 21.46 24.04 -23.08
N GLN A 663 20.37 24.49 -22.44
CA GLN A 663 20.39 24.94 -21.04
C GLN A 663 20.44 23.79 -20.03
N VAL A 664 19.69 22.71 -20.27
CA VAL A 664 19.55 21.59 -19.31
C VAL A 664 20.64 20.54 -19.50
N GLY A 665 21.12 20.36 -20.74
CA GLY A 665 22.04 19.30 -21.11
C GLY A 665 21.39 17.91 -21.13
N PRO A 666 22.08 16.88 -21.64
CA PRO A 666 21.55 15.52 -21.71
C PRO A 666 21.54 14.83 -20.33
N PHE A 667 20.78 13.76 -20.19
CA PHE A 667 20.71 13.01 -18.94
C PHE A 667 22.05 12.36 -18.60
N ARG A 668 22.53 12.59 -17.37
CA ARG A 668 23.73 11.96 -16.81
C ARG A 668 23.38 11.18 -15.56
N TYR A 669 23.56 9.87 -15.62
CA TYR A 669 23.34 9.01 -14.46
C TYR A 669 24.51 9.13 -13.48
N SER A 670 24.20 9.37 -12.21
CA SER A 670 25.17 9.30 -11.12
C SER A 670 24.85 8.12 -10.22
N HIS A 671 25.65 7.05 -10.31
CA HIS A 671 25.56 5.93 -9.37
C HIS A 671 25.93 6.40 -7.96
N LEU A 672 24.98 6.37 -7.01
CA LEU A 672 25.24 6.79 -5.62
C LEU A 672 25.80 5.65 -4.76
N GLY A 673 25.67 4.42 -5.25
CA GLY A 673 25.97 3.21 -4.54
C GLY A 673 24.79 2.23 -4.54
N THR A 674 25.07 1.03 -4.04
CA THR A 674 24.11 -0.08 -3.89
C THR A 674 24.17 -0.61 -2.47
N LEU A 675 23.04 -1.06 -1.93
CA LEU A 675 22.90 -1.59 -0.58
C LEU A 675 22.20 -2.95 -0.64
N ALA A 676 22.55 -3.86 0.27
CA ALA A 676 21.82 -5.12 0.46
C ALA A 676 21.80 -5.52 1.94
N TYR A 677 20.62 -5.90 2.43
CA TYR A 677 20.45 -6.56 3.72
C TYR A 677 20.93 -8.02 3.70
N LEU A 678 21.59 -8.48 4.77
CA LEU A 678 22.18 -9.82 4.89
C LEU A 678 21.84 -10.52 6.22
N GLY A 679 20.76 -10.15 6.88
CA GLY A 679 20.33 -10.80 8.13
C GLY A 679 21.07 -10.28 9.35
N ASN A 680 20.40 -9.42 10.13
CA ASN A 680 20.99 -8.66 11.24
C ASN A 680 22.25 -7.84 10.89
N THR A 681 22.50 -7.63 9.61
CA THR A 681 23.62 -6.87 9.07
C THR A 681 23.33 -6.43 7.64
N ALA A 682 24.18 -5.59 7.08
CA ALA A 682 24.04 -5.10 5.72
C ALA A 682 25.40 -4.90 5.06
N VAL A 683 25.39 -4.85 3.73
CA VAL A 683 26.53 -4.48 2.90
C VAL A 683 26.16 -3.31 1.99
N GLY A 684 27.16 -2.54 1.60
CA GLY A 684 26.99 -1.40 0.73
C GLY A 684 28.26 -1.08 -0.04
N ASP A 685 28.08 -0.67 -1.29
CA ASP A 685 29.14 -0.14 -2.13
C ASP A 685 28.76 1.29 -2.52
N PHE A 686 29.61 2.28 -2.22
CA PHE A 686 29.30 3.69 -2.40
C PHE A 686 30.21 4.37 -3.43
N LYS A 687 29.68 5.40 -4.09
CA LYS A 687 30.36 6.15 -5.18
C LYS A 687 31.78 6.64 -4.85
N TRP A 688 32.04 7.00 -3.60
CA TRP A 688 33.32 7.55 -3.13
C TRP A 688 34.35 6.46 -2.78
N GLY A 689 34.13 5.22 -3.22
CA GLY A 689 35.04 4.09 -2.97
C GLY A 689 34.99 3.54 -1.55
N TYR A 690 34.03 4.00 -0.74
CA TYR A 690 33.80 3.44 0.60
C TYR A 690 32.94 2.19 0.47
N GLN A 691 33.40 1.10 1.09
CA GLN A 691 32.67 -0.17 1.16
C GLN A 691 32.17 -0.36 2.60
N MET A 692 30.86 -0.56 2.74
CA MET A 692 30.24 -0.96 4.00
C MET A 692 30.15 -2.48 4.01
N ILE A 693 30.88 -3.13 4.92
CA ILE A 693 30.91 -4.58 5.05
C ILE A 693 30.55 -4.98 6.48
N GLY A 694 29.29 -5.36 6.67
CA GLY A 694 28.86 -6.09 7.84
C GLY A 694 28.87 -5.34 9.18
N GLY A 695 28.44 -6.04 10.22
CA GLY A 695 28.28 -5.51 11.57
C GLY A 695 26.92 -4.84 11.83
N LEU A 696 26.67 -4.57 13.11
CA LEU A 696 25.42 -3.96 13.57
C LEU A 696 25.32 -2.48 13.14
N TRP A 697 26.44 -1.76 13.09
CA TRP A 697 26.46 -0.37 12.61
C TRP A 697 26.02 -0.28 11.13
N ALA A 698 26.40 -1.25 10.30
CA ALA A 698 26.01 -1.32 8.90
C ALA A 698 24.50 -1.51 8.74
N LEU A 699 23.88 -2.30 9.62
CA LEU A 699 22.41 -2.43 9.69
C LEU A 699 21.74 -1.09 9.97
N TYR A 700 22.22 -0.35 10.98
CA TYR A 700 21.63 0.95 11.32
C TYR A 700 21.87 2.00 10.23
N LEU A 701 23.02 1.97 9.55
CA LEU A 701 23.26 2.82 8.39
C LEU A 701 22.30 2.48 7.24
N TRP A 702 22.13 1.19 6.92
CA TRP A 702 21.15 0.71 5.94
C TRP A 702 19.73 1.19 6.29
N ARG A 703 19.30 1.04 7.57
CA ARG A 703 17.99 1.52 8.05
C ARG A 703 17.86 3.03 7.89
N SER A 704 18.91 3.78 8.22
CA SER A 704 18.91 5.24 8.14
C SER A 704 18.78 5.75 6.70
N ILE A 705 19.47 5.12 5.75
CA ILE A 705 19.37 5.46 4.32
C ILE A 705 17.96 5.15 3.80
N TYR A 706 17.43 3.95 4.06
CA TYR A 706 16.08 3.63 3.58
C TYR A 706 14.97 4.41 4.28
N TRP A 707 15.21 4.88 5.50
CA TRP A 707 14.34 5.82 6.20
C TRP A 707 14.38 7.22 5.56
N SER A 708 15.55 7.74 5.20
CA SER A 708 15.65 9.07 4.57
C SER A 708 15.02 9.09 3.16
N GLU A 709 15.17 8.00 2.40
CA GLU A 709 14.65 7.85 1.03
C GLU A 709 13.11 7.72 0.94
N GLN A 710 12.42 7.54 2.06
CA GLN A 710 10.96 7.46 2.08
C GLN A 710 10.25 8.69 1.48
N VAL A 711 9.10 8.45 0.84
CA VAL A 711 8.36 9.48 0.09
C VAL A 711 7.68 10.52 0.99
N SER A 712 7.26 10.15 2.20
CA SER A 712 6.50 11.00 3.10
C SER A 712 6.93 10.83 4.56
N MET A 713 6.66 11.83 5.39
CA MET A 713 6.92 11.72 6.83
C MET A 713 6.08 10.60 7.48
N ARG A 714 4.90 10.30 6.91
CA ARG A 714 4.05 9.20 7.36
C ARG A 714 4.74 7.85 7.18
N THR A 715 5.30 7.56 6.00
CA THR A 715 5.99 6.29 5.77
C THR A 715 7.28 6.19 6.60
N ARG A 716 7.99 7.31 6.81
CA ARG A 716 9.13 7.38 7.74
C ARG A 716 8.76 6.96 9.16
N LEU A 717 7.71 7.55 9.72
CA LEU A 717 7.25 7.23 11.07
C LEU A 717 6.76 5.79 11.16
N ASN A 718 6.01 5.33 10.16
CA ASN A 718 5.55 3.94 10.09
C ASN A 718 6.72 2.95 10.09
N LEU A 719 7.77 3.18 9.29
CA LEU A 719 8.97 2.33 9.29
C LEU A 719 9.67 2.33 10.65
N SER A 720 9.85 3.50 11.27
CA SER A 720 10.43 3.58 12.61
C SER A 720 9.61 2.78 13.63
N MET A 721 8.29 2.87 13.56
CA MET A 721 7.39 2.12 14.44
C MET A 721 7.47 0.61 14.17
N ASP A 722 7.49 0.17 12.92
CA ASP A 722 7.56 -1.25 12.58
C ASP A 722 8.88 -1.88 13.04
N TRP A 723 10.02 -1.23 12.79
CA TRP A 723 11.30 -1.72 13.32
C TRP A 723 11.34 -1.74 14.84
N SER A 724 10.73 -0.74 15.50
CA SER A 724 10.63 -0.72 16.97
C SER A 724 9.76 -1.84 17.48
N LYS A 725 8.62 -2.11 16.81
CA LYS A 725 7.72 -3.20 17.18
C LYS A 725 8.37 -4.55 16.98
N CYS A 726 9.00 -4.77 15.82
CA CYS A 726 9.73 -5.98 15.51
C CYS A 726 10.84 -6.25 16.53
N ALA A 727 11.55 -5.20 16.99
CA ALA A 727 12.59 -5.35 18.00
C ALA A 727 12.07 -5.68 19.41
N ILE A 728 10.85 -5.26 19.77
CA ILE A 728 10.30 -5.45 21.12
C ILE A 728 9.44 -6.72 21.21
N TRP A 729 8.65 -7.01 20.18
CA TRP A 729 7.63 -8.07 20.19
C TRP A 729 7.84 -9.16 19.12
N GLY A 730 8.89 -9.07 18.31
CA GLY A 730 9.07 -9.96 17.16
C GLY A 730 8.18 -9.57 15.97
N ARG A 731 8.23 -10.40 14.92
CA ARG A 731 7.48 -10.19 13.67
C ARG A 731 6.02 -10.61 13.83
N ASP A 732 5.13 -9.91 13.12
CA ASP A 732 3.75 -10.37 12.99
C ASP A 732 3.69 -11.54 11.99
N ILE A 733 3.31 -12.73 12.48
CA ILE A 733 3.21 -13.97 11.71
C ILE A 733 1.77 -14.29 11.29
N SER A 734 0.80 -13.42 11.61
CA SER A 734 -0.60 -13.66 11.23
C SER A 734 -0.80 -13.63 9.72
N THR A 735 -1.73 -14.44 9.21
CA THR A 735 -2.16 -14.42 7.81
C THR A 735 -3.54 -13.77 7.72
N VAL A 736 -3.68 -12.72 6.90
CA VAL A 736 -4.98 -12.06 6.60
C VAL A 736 -5.44 -12.42 5.19
#